data_AF-A0A838S5U0-F1
#
_entry.id   AF-A0A838S5U0-F1
#
_cell.length_a   1.000
_cell.length_b   1.000
_cell.length_c   1.000
_cell.angle_alpha   90.00
_cell.angle_beta   90.00
_cell.angle_gamma   90.00
#
_symmetry.space_group_name_H-M   'P 1'
#
loop_
_entity.id
_entity.type
_entity.pdbx_description
1 polymer ?
#
loop_
_entity_poly.entity_id
_entity_poly.type
_entity_poly.pdbx_seq_one_letter_code
_entity_poly.pdbx_strand_id
1 'polypeptide(L)'
;LNGWDFGGQQVYRPTHQLFFTAPAVYLVVWKPREGPEVGMVEQWLAMIQHRAGVDARVHVVATHGGPSSRVSSIDEVRLQERFGPLIVSFHTVDSKDPETLCELRAAIAETAASTPHCRRWYPASWLRTREALAETGEQSLTYEDYDRMVVQNGLTPVAARSLAINSHALGHWIHYADEPALAQIVVLRPAWLSVAIAAVLEDREAGESGGLVPHRLFGRIWSRPTADGHDPYSHGQQQLFLRLMERFELTYRVPELGAGEPVSLVGQLVPSGRPDLRTAWETFRAGGPEAVEICQIVEKGTDRQVAPEGLIYRLIVRLHRQAMDRTRAPDGAHWSGGLVVQSRYGARALVTLTPDGVRIEVRGPDPHGYLHQVADEVRDCVDGFWAGLTTRALIPCQTVCGLGTPGRGLFDRDKLIEAKDRQRGEFPCSTSGCQEWISIDTLLGASATAATAADQRTVLADIQAGLDELRAGQAYGTERVLTRIDNLDDTLKAELSRQNTALTRIMHGLNDEAADGPRLFSLVPLDKTLLRPGWTSRRMKLTLYCEHSRWPVHALKPDNPEAGVYTVDVPRDWWVKAVPLLKVTSLLLKPFLGIGLASTELELGTAQWDAVKEQLAVGKETLTAAADFAGRAEVTGSSEGIENQADRDSVIRAEGGVLRTLHAMLRQQDSTFADLRRVADPQGRYLWVHPLFLPIYQPPLPEIPT
;
A
#
# COMPACT_ATOMS: atom_id res chain seq x y z
N LEU A 1 -24.38 14.12 -19.85
CA LEU A 1 -24.06 13.40 -18.60
C LEU A 1 -23.80 11.95 -18.99
N ASN A 2 -22.75 11.32 -18.45
CA ASN A 2 -22.59 9.87 -18.57
C ASN A 2 -23.32 9.23 -17.39
N GLY A 3 -24.11 8.19 -17.63
CA GLY A 3 -24.82 7.46 -16.59
C GLY A 3 -24.17 6.10 -16.32
N TRP A 4 -24.06 5.74 -15.04
CA TRP A 4 -23.61 4.43 -14.58
C TRP A 4 -24.76 3.77 -13.84
N ASP A 5 -25.04 2.51 -14.17
CA ASP A 5 -25.96 1.70 -13.37
C ASP A 5 -25.15 0.74 -12.49
N PHE A 6 -25.33 0.89 -11.18
CA PHE A 6 -24.68 0.09 -10.17
C PHE A 6 -25.62 -1.02 -9.75
N GLY A 7 -25.46 -2.21 -10.34
CA GLY A 7 -26.27 -3.38 -10.00
C GLY A 7 -26.27 -3.64 -8.49
N GLY A 8 -27.44 -3.70 -7.87
CA GLY A 8 -27.56 -3.76 -6.40
C GLY A 8 -27.11 -5.06 -5.74
N GLN A 9 -26.76 -6.07 -6.53
CA GLN A 9 -26.30 -7.38 -6.03
C GLN A 9 -24.92 -7.25 -5.38
N GLN A 10 -24.74 -7.90 -4.23
CA GLN A 10 -23.49 -7.83 -3.46
C GLN A 10 -22.25 -8.25 -4.28
N VAL A 11 -22.41 -9.24 -5.17
CA VAL A 11 -21.32 -9.75 -6.03
C VAL A 11 -20.73 -8.67 -6.95
N TYR A 12 -21.51 -7.65 -7.34
CA TYR A 12 -21.02 -6.56 -8.20
C TYR A 12 -20.48 -5.36 -7.43
N ARG A 13 -20.76 -5.22 -6.13
CA ARG A 13 -20.32 -4.05 -5.35
C ARG A 13 -18.80 -3.87 -5.37
N PRO A 14 -17.99 -4.94 -5.39
CA PRO A 14 -16.56 -4.79 -5.59
C PRO A 14 -16.18 -4.25 -6.97
N THR A 15 -16.93 -4.50 -8.05
CA THR A 15 -16.63 -3.91 -9.37
C THR A 15 -17.01 -2.42 -9.43
N HIS A 16 -17.97 -1.98 -8.60
CA HIS A 16 -18.35 -0.57 -8.49
C HIS A 16 -17.18 0.31 -8.03
N GLN A 17 -16.17 -0.27 -7.37
CA GLN A 17 -14.95 0.43 -6.94
C GLN A 17 -14.21 1.15 -8.07
N LEU A 18 -14.38 0.71 -9.32
CA LEU A 18 -13.77 1.29 -10.51
C LEU A 18 -14.40 2.64 -10.92
N PHE A 19 -15.59 2.92 -10.39
CA PHE A 19 -16.46 3.99 -10.91
C PHE A 19 -16.92 4.97 -9.83
N PHE A 20 -16.69 4.68 -8.54
CA PHE A 20 -16.90 5.67 -7.49
C PHE A 20 -15.84 6.76 -7.59
N THR A 21 -16.22 7.91 -8.14
CA THR A 21 -15.36 9.08 -8.28
C THR A 21 -16.01 10.32 -7.69
N ALA A 22 -15.20 11.29 -7.29
CA ALA A 22 -15.66 12.64 -6.98
C ALA A 22 -14.87 13.65 -7.84
N PRO A 23 -15.54 14.71 -8.35
CA PRO A 23 -16.94 15.06 -8.13
C PRO A 23 -17.90 14.31 -9.08
N ALA A 24 -19.01 13.80 -8.54
CA ALA A 24 -20.07 13.13 -9.30
C ALA A 24 -21.46 13.39 -8.66
N VAL A 25 -22.50 13.26 -9.49
CA VAL A 25 -23.90 13.30 -9.04
C VAL A 25 -24.42 11.87 -8.96
N TYR A 26 -24.86 11.47 -7.79
CA TYR A 26 -25.38 10.14 -7.49
C TYR A 26 -26.89 10.18 -7.31
N LEU A 27 -27.57 9.13 -7.77
CA LEU A 27 -28.99 8.91 -7.55
C LEU A 27 -29.17 7.64 -6.72
N VAL A 28 -29.69 7.76 -5.51
CA VAL A 28 -30.10 6.60 -4.72
C VAL A 28 -31.58 6.36 -4.97
N VAL A 29 -31.87 5.41 -5.83
CA VAL A 29 -33.22 5.13 -6.34
C VAL A 29 -33.82 3.96 -5.58
N TRP A 30 -35.00 4.13 -5.00
CA TRP A 30 -35.66 3.09 -4.20
C TRP A 30 -37.18 3.05 -4.43
N LYS A 31 -37.82 1.97 -3.95
CA LYS A 31 -39.27 1.75 -4.05
C LYS A 31 -39.95 1.91 -2.68
N PRO A 32 -40.83 2.91 -2.49
CA PRO A 32 -41.59 3.14 -1.26
C PRO A 32 -42.36 1.93 -0.75
N ARG A 33 -42.90 1.11 -1.67
CA ARG A 33 -43.69 -0.07 -1.30
C ARG A 33 -42.88 -1.13 -0.56
N GLU A 34 -41.62 -1.30 -0.95
CA GLU A 34 -40.71 -2.28 -0.34
C GLU A 34 -40.09 -1.72 0.95
N GLY A 35 -40.02 -0.39 1.06
CA GLY A 35 -39.48 0.31 2.23
C GLY A 35 -37.99 0.67 2.06
N PRO A 36 -37.52 1.70 2.79
CA PRO A 36 -36.16 2.21 2.64
C PRO A 36 -35.08 1.22 3.13
N GLU A 37 -35.43 0.32 4.05
CA GLU A 37 -34.55 -0.73 4.56
C GLU A 37 -34.28 -1.81 3.51
N VAL A 38 -35.33 -2.26 2.80
CA VAL A 38 -35.20 -3.22 1.69
C VAL A 38 -34.47 -2.60 0.52
N GLY A 39 -34.74 -1.31 0.24
CA GLY A 39 -33.98 -0.52 -0.73
C GLY A 39 -32.55 -0.17 -0.28
N MET A 40 -32.18 -0.50 0.96
CA MET A 40 -30.86 -0.25 1.55
C MET A 40 -30.40 1.23 1.43
N VAL A 41 -31.32 2.19 1.46
CA VAL A 41 -31.03 3.61 1.15
C VAL A 41 -29.89 4.17 1.99
N GLU A 42 -29.93 3.94 3.30
CA GLU A 42 -28.89 4.37 4.25
C GLU A 42 -27.54 3.68 4.00
N GLN A 43 -27.54 2.42 3.54
CA GLN A 43 -26.32 1.69 3.21
C GLN A 43 -25.69 2.23 1.92
N TRP A 44 -26.51 2.57 0.91
CA TRP A 44 -26.02 3.21 -0.32
C TRP A 44 -25.44 4.59 -0.06
N LEU A 45 -26.12 5.41 0.76
CA LEU A 45 -25.59 6.71 1.19
C LEU A 45 -24.25 6.57 1.91
N ALA A 46 -24.16 5.65 2.87
CA ALA A 46 -22.92 5.35 3.57
C ALA A 46 -21.84 4.87 2.59
N MET A 47 -22.16 3.99 1.64
CA MET A 47 -21.18 3.51 0.66
C MET A 47 -20.67 4.66 -0.23
N ILE A 48 -21.55 5.52 -0.73
CA ILE A 48 -21.14 6.69 -1.52
C ILE A 48 -20.23 7.61 -0.69
N GLN A 49 -20.59 7.91 0.55
CA GLN A 49 -19.76 8.74 1.43
C GLN A 49 -18.40 8.11 1.74
N HIS A 50 -18.38 6.80 2.05
CA HIS A 50 -17.14 6.10 2.35
C HIS A 50 -16.21 6.05 1.13
N ARG A 51 -16.76 5.95 -0.08
CA ARG A 51 -16.02 5.80 -1.34
C ARG A 51 -15.62 7.14 -1.96
N ALA A 52 -16.59 7.99 -2.26
CA ALA A 52 -16.41 9.24 -2.98
C ALA A 52 -16.14 10.44 -2.04
N GLY A 53 -16.34 10.27 -0.73
CA GLY A 53 -16.15 11.34 0.25
C GLY A 53 -17.32 12.33 0.29
N VAL A 54 -17.09 13.47 0.95
CA VAL A 54 -18.11 14.50 1.20
C VAL A 54 -18.40 15.40 -0.03
N ASP A 55 -17.55 15.32 -1.07
CA ASP A 55 -17.73 16.10 -2.29
C ASP A 55 -18.74 15.49 -3.26
N ALA A 56 -19.16 14.25 -3.02
CA ALA A 56 -20.25 13.62 -3.74
C ALA A 56 -21.58 14.32 -3.45
N ARG A 57 -22.46 14.37 -4.46
CA ARG A 57 -23.78 14.99 -4.35
C ARG A 57 -24.85 13.95 -4.65
N VAL A 58 -25.73 13.69 -3.70
CA VAL A 58 -26.74 12.63 -3.80
C VAL A 58 -28.15 13.20 -3.84
N HIS A 59 -28.94 12.75 -4.81
CA HIS A 59 -30.39 12.86 -4.75
C HIS A 59 -30.99 11.50 -4.36
N VAL A 60 -31.87 11.50 -3.35
CA VAL A 60 -32.59 10.30 -2.92
C VAL A 60 -33.94 10.29 -3.62
N VAL A 61 -34.21 9.26 -4.43
CA VAL A 61 -35.35 9.23 -5.35
C VAL A 61 -36.27 8.05 -5.01
N ALA A 62 -37.44 8.38 -4.46
CA ALA A 62 -38.55 7.47 -4.26
C ALA A 62 -39.32 7.31 -5.58
N THR A 63 -39.16 6.17 -6.25
CA THR A 63 -39.90 5.85 -7.49
C THR A 63 -41.31 5.33 -7.18
N HIS A 64 -42.20 5.34 -8.17
CA HIS A 64 -43.57 4.82 -8.01
C HIS A 64 -44.36 5.53 -6.88
N GLY A 65 -44.06 6.80 -6.61
CA GLY A 65 -44.58 7.53 -5.45
C GLY A 65 -45.86 8.34 -5.71
N GLY A 66 -46.63 8.00 -6.74
CA GLY A 66 -47.83 8.76 -7.11
C GLY A 66 -48.96 8.74 -6.06
N PRO A 67 -50.05 9.49 -6.30
CA PRO A 67 -51.14 9.72 -5.33
C PRO A 67 -51.83 8.44 -4.81
N SER A 68 -51.75 7.33 -5.56
CA SER A 68 -52.30 6.02 -5.20
C SER A 68 -51.32 5.10 -4.44
N SER A 69 -50.07 5.53 -4.26
CA SER A 69 -49.03 4.75 -3.61
C SER A 69 -48.94 5.05 -2.12
N ARG A 70 -48.36 4.12 -1.34
CA ARG A 70 -48.06 4.36 0.08
C ARG A 70 -47.17 5.60 0.19
N VAL A 71 -47.47 6.50 1.13
CA VAL A 71 -46.61 7.65 1.47
C VAL A 71 -45.19 7.14 1.74
N SER A 72 -44.20 7.72 1.08
CA SER A 72 -42.78 7.49 1.34
C SER A 72 -42.45 7.92 2.76
N SER A 73 -42.53 6.99 3.72
CA SER A 73 -42.15 7.24 5.11
C SER A 73 -40.66 6.98 5.30
N ILE A 74 -39.83 7.72 4.57
CA ILE A 74 -38.39 7.77 4.85
C ILE A 74 -38.15 8.88 5.87
N ASP A 75 -37.30 8.60 6.87
CA ASP A 75 -36.94 9.59 7.88
C ASP A 75 -35.89 10.57 7.30
N GLU A 76 -36.37 11.54 6.54
CA GLU A 76 -35.54 12.55 5.88
C GLU A 76 -34.72 13.36 6.89
N VAL A 77 -35.28 13.63 8.08
CA VAL A 77 -34.59 14.37 9.15
C VAL A 77 -33.38 13.59 9.64
N ARG A 78 -33.57 12.32 10.00
CA ARG A 78 -32.44 11.46 10.43
C ARG A 78 -31.39 11.32 9.35
N LEU A 79 -31.80 11.17 8.08
CA LEU A 79 -30.86 11.06 6.97
C LEU A 79 -30.11 12.37 6.73
N GLN A 80 -30.76 13.52 6.87
CA GLN A 80 -30.13 14.83 6.72
C GLN A 80 -29.18 15.14 7.90
N GLU A 81 -29.53 14.73 9.13
CA GLU A 81 -28.62 14.82 10.28
C GLU A 81 -27.35 14.00 10.07
N ARG A 82 -27.49 12.81 9.47
CA ARG A 82 -26.36 11.90 9.24
C ARG A 82 -25.54 12.25 7.99
N PHE A 83 -26.20 12.56 6.88
CA PHE A 83 -25.61 12.68 5.54
C PHE A 83 -25.83 14.06 4.92
N GLY A 84 -26.19 15.08 5.70
CA GLY A 84 -26.59 16.39 5.18
C GLY A 84 -25.61 17.07 4.21
N PRO A 85 -24.28 16.96 4.39
CA PRO A 85 -23.33 17.48 3.41
C PRO A 85 -23.41 16.77 2.04
N LEU A 86 -23.79 15.49 2.03
CA LEU A 86 -23.87 14.60 0.88
C LEU A 86 -25.22 14.71 0.15
N ILE A 87 -26.32 14.76 0.91
CA ILE A 87 -27.69 14.79 0.36
C ILE A 87 -28.02 16.20 -0.10
N VAL A 88 -28.35 16.32 -1.39
CA VAL A 88 -28.83 17.58 -1.99
C VAL A 88 -30.34 17.72 -1.79
N SER A 89 -31.11 16.68 -2.11
CA SER A 89 -32.57 16.71 -1.97
C SER A 89 -33.21 15.33 -2.06
N PHE A 90 -34.42 15.23 -1.53
CA PHE A 90 -35.31 14.07 -1.67
C PHE A 90 -36.34 14.34 -2.77
N HIS A 91 -36.65 13.31 -3.55
CA HIS A 91 -37.60 13.39 -4.66
C HIS A 91 -38.57 12.22 -4.62
N THR A 92 -39.81 12.48 -5.00
CA THR A 92 -40.82 11.46 -5.21
C THR A 92 -41.30 11.56 -6.65
N VAL A 93 -41.17 10.46 -7.41
CA VAL A 93 -41.48 10.45 -8.85
C VAL A 93 -42.49 9.37 -9.21
N ASP A 94 -43.36 9.69 -10.18
CA ASP A 94 -44.28 8.73 -10.82
C ASP A 94 -44.21 8.92 -12.34
N SER A 95 -44.00 7.84 -13.10
CA SER A 95 -44.00 7.87 -14.56
C SER A 95 -45.35 8.31 -15.15
N LYS A 96 -46.44 8.22 -14.38
CA LYS A 96 -47.76 8.74 -14.77
C LYS A 96 -47.90 10.25 -14.57
N ASP A 97 -46.99 10.87 -13.84
CA ASP A 97 -46.93 12.31 -13.58
C ASP A 97 -45.63 12.90 -14.15
N PRO A 98 -45.65 13.37 -15.42
CA PRO A 98 -44.47 13.92 -16.07
C PRO A 98 -43.87 15.14 -15.35
N GLU A 99 -44.64 15.85 -14.52
CA GLU A 99 -44.16 17.05 -13.81
C GLU A 99 -43.09 16.66 -12.78
N THR A 100 -43.33 15.60 -12.01
CA THR A 100 -42.36 15.07 -11.03
C THR A 100 -41.03 14.66 -11.66
N LEU A 101 -41.07 14.12 -12.89
CA LEU A 101 -39.86 13.76 -13.65
C LEU A 101 -39.13 15.00 -14.20
N CYS A 102 -39.87 16.03 -14.60
CA CYS A 102 -39.30 17.32 -15.01
C CYS A 102 -38.58 18.00 -13.85
N GLU A 103 -39.17 18.00 -12.65
CA GLU A 103 -38.55 18.54 -11.43
C GLU A 103 -37.26 17.80 -11.07
N LEU A 104 -37.28 16.46 -11.05
CA LEU A 104 -36.08 15.67 -10.81
C LEU A 104 -34.98 15.97 -11.83
N ARG A 105 -35.33 16.06 -13.12
CA ARG A 105 -34.39 16.40 -14.19
C ARG A 105 -33.77 17.78 -13.98
N ALA A 106 -34.56 18.77 -13.58
CA ALA A 106 -34.08 20.12 -13.30
C ALA A 106 -33.11 20.13 -12.10
N ALA A 107 -33.44 19.43 -11.02
CA ALA A 107 -32.58 19.32 -9.84
C ALA A 107 -31.23 18.64 -10.13
N ILE A 108 -31.24 17.58 -10.94
CA ILE A 108 -30.01 16.91 -11.40
C ILE A 108 -29.15 17.88 -12.22
N ALA A 109 -29.77 18.63 -13.14
CA ALA A 109 -29.06 19.58 -13.99
C ALA A 109 -28.44 20.72 -13.18
N GLU A 110 -29.18 21.27 -12.21
CA GLU A 110 -28.69 22.32 -11.31
C GLU A 110 -27.51 21.84 -10.45
N THR A 111 -27.65 20.64 -9.86
CA THR A 111 -26.58 20.03 -9.06
C THR A 111 -25.35 19.78 -9.90
N ALA A 112 -25.50 19.21 -11.10
CA ALA A 112 -24.39 19.04 -12.04
C ALA A 112 -23.71 20.38 -12.38
N ALA A 113 -24.48 21.43 -12.69
CA ALA A 113 -23.97 22.77 -13.00
C ALA A 113 -23.24 23.45 -11.82
N SER A 114 -23.55 23.05 -10.59
CA SER A 114 -22.86 23.53 -9.38
C SER A 114 -21.49 22.87 -9.17
N THR A 115 -21.21 21.72 -9.81
CA THR A 115 -19.94 21.02 -9.62
C THR A 115 -18.76 21.80 -10.23
N PRO A 116 -17.56 21.76 -9.60
CA PRO A 116 -16.41 22.54 -10.06
C PRO A 116 -15.99 22.25 -11.52
N HIS A 117 -16.14 21.01 -11.97
CA HIS A 117 -15.71 20.60 -13.31
C HIS A 117 -16.64 21.08 -14.43
N CYS A 118 -17.94 21.28 -14.15
CA CYS A 118 -18.88 21.83 -15.13
C CYS A 118 -18.62 23.30 -15.47
N ARG A 119 -17.89 24.03 -14.62
CA ARG A 119 -17.56 25.46 -14.83
C ARG A 119 -16.18 25.68 -15.45
N ARG A 120 -15.43 24.61 -15.72
CA ARG A 120 -14.07 24.71 -16.25
C ARG A 120 -14.10 24.85 -17.78
N TRP A 121 -13.38 25.85 -18.28
CA TRP A 121 -13.21 26.03 -19.72
C TRP A 121 -12.25 24.99 -20.28
N TYR A 122 -12.70 24.25 -21.29
CA TYR A 122 -11.88 23.32 -22.06
C TYR A 122 -11.75 23.81 -23.51
N PRO A 123 -10.63 23.53 -24.19
CA PRO A 123 -10.49 23.85 -25.61
C PRO A 123 -11.58 23.17 -26.44
N ALA A 124 -12.15 23.87 -27.42
CA ALA A 124 -13.16 23.31 -28.32
C ALA A 124 -12.67 22.06 -29.08
N SER A 125 -11.36 21.96 -29.33
CA SER A 125 -10.74 20.78 -29.92
C SER A 125 -10.93 19.53 -29.06
N TRP A 126 -10.87 19.64 -27.73
CA TRP A 126 -11.06 18.51 -26.82
C TRP A 126 -12.49 17.96 -26.89
N LEU A 127 -13.49 18.86 -26.98
CA LEU A 127 -14.88 18.46 -27.12
C LEU A 127 -15.09 17.71 -28.45
N ARG A 128 -14.64 18.28 -29.57
CA ARG A 128 -14.74 17.64 -30.89
C ARG A 128 -14.09 16.26 -30.92
N THR A 129 -12.89 16.11 -30.35
CA THR A 129 -12.21 14.83 -30.27
C THR A 129 -12.98 13.81 -29.44
N ARG A 130 -13.57 14.24 -28.31
CA ARG A 130 -14.38 13.35 -27.47
C ARG A 130 -15.66 12.90 -28.17
N GLU A 131 -16.33 13.80 -28.88
CA GLU A 131 -17.52 13.48 -29.69
C GLU A 131 -17.16 12.50 -30.80
N ALA A 132 -16.08 12.76 -31.54
CA ALA A 132 -15.59 11.85 -32.58
C ALA A 132 -15.23 10.46 -32.04
N LEU A 133 -14.62 10.38 -30.85
CA LEU A 133 -14.31 9.09 -30.18
C LEU A 133 -15.56 8.36 -29.69
N ALA A 134 -16.61 9.08 -29.29
CA ALA A 134 -17.88 8.46 -28.88
C ALA A 134 -18.66 7.92 -30.08
N GLU A 135 -18.58 8.61 -31.22
CA GLU A 135 -19.25 8.26 -32.47
C GLU A 135 -18.69 6.99 -33.15
N THR A 136 -17.43 6.60 -32.86
CA THR A 136 -16.86 5.35 -33.40
C THR A 136 -17.64 4.11 -32.96
N GLY A 137 -18.28 4.19 -31.80
CA GLY A 137 -18.98 3.05 -31.21
C GLY A 137 -18.07 1.99 -30.57
N GLU A 138 -16.75 2.20 -30.61
CA GLU A 138 -15.74 1.27 -30.10
C GLU A 138 -15.76 1.16 -28.58
N GLN A 139 -15.47 -0.03 -28.06
CA GLN A 139 -15.41 -0.28 -26.62
C GLN A 139 -14.07 0.16 -26.02
N SER A 140 -13.00 -0.02 -26.77
CA SER A 140 -11.62 0.33 -26.40
C SER A 140 -10.78 0.62 -27.62
N LEU A 141 -9.71 1.37 -27.45
CA LEU A 141 -8.72 1.67 -28.48
C LEU A 141 -7.32 1.44 -27.93
N THR A 142 -6.39 1.07 -28.82
CA THR A 142 -4.97 1.20 -28.47
C THR A 142 -4.64 2.68 -28.27
N TYR A 143 -3.64 2.98 -27.43
CA TYR A 143 -3.23 4.36 -27.23
C TYR A 143 -2.69 4.98 -28.53
N GLU A 144 -2.08 4.17 -29.39
CA GLU A 144 -1.61 4.64 -30.70
C GLU A 144 -2.78 5.07 -31.60
N ASP A 145 -3.84 4.27 -31.68
CA ASP A 145 -5.02 4.62 -32.48
C ASP A 145 -5.74 5.83 -31.89
N TYR A 146 -5.83 5.92 -30.55
CA TYR A 146 -6.31 7.11 -29.85
C TYR A 146 -5.48 8.35 -30.22
N ASP A 147 -4.16 8.28 -30.12
CA ASP A 147 -3.26 9.41 -30.40
C ASP A 147 -3.39 9.85 -31.86
N ARG A 148 -3.45 8.88 -32.79
CA ARG A 148 -3.66 9.13 -34.23
C ARG A 148 -4.98 9.88 -34.48
N MET A 149 -6.08 9.46 -33.87
CA MET A 149 -7.38 10.13 -33.97
C MET A 149 -7.36 11.53 -33.36
N VAL A 150 -6.70 11.69 -32.22
CA VAL A 150 -6.62 12.97 -31.50
C VAL A 150 -5.79 13.99 -32.30
N VAL A 151 -4.68 13.54 -32.89
CA VAL A 151 -3.83 14.37 -33.77
C VAL A 151 -4.57 14.76 -35.05
N GLN A 152 -5.35 13.85 -35.65
CA GLN A 152 -6.22 14.18 -36.80
C GLN A 152 -7.25 15.27 -36.48
N ASN A 153 -7.69 15.36 -35.22
CA ASN A 153 -8.58 16.42 -34.73
C ASN A 153 -7.85 17.72 -34.34
N GLY A 154 -6.55 17.81 -34.61
CA GLY A 154 -5.74 19.03 -34.45
C GLY A 154 -5.16 19.26 -33.05
N LEU A 155 -5.05 18.22 -32.22
CA LEU A 155 -4.36 18.30 -30.92
C LEU A 155 -2.89 17.90 -31.04
N THR A 156 -2.05 18.48 -30.18
CA THR A 156 -0.66 18.05 -30.02
C THR A 156 -0.59 16.78 -29.15
N PRO A 157 0.48 15.97 -29.23
CA PRO A 157 0.64 14.78 -28.38
C PRO A 157 0.57 15.08 -26.87
N VAL A 158 1.08 16.24 -26.45
CA VAL A 158 1.00 16.70 -25.05
C VAL A 158 -0.45 16.99 -24.64
N ALA A 159 -1.22 17.62 -25.54
CA ALA A 159 -2.65 17.85 -25.32
C ALA A 159 -3.44 16.53 -25.35
N ALA A 160 -3.06 15.57 -26.19
CA ALA A 160 -3.68 14.25 -26.28
C ALA A 160 -3.53 13.47 -24.97
N ARG A 161 -2.33 13.44 -24.40
CA ARG A 161 -2.08 12.83 -23.08
C ARG A 161 -2.86 13.54 -21.97
N SER A 162 -2.90 14.87 -22.01
CA SER A 162 -3.68 15.65 -21.05
C SER A 162 -5.17 15.36 -21.14
N LEU A 163 -5.72 15.26 -22.35
CA LEU A 163 -7.10 14.87 -22.59
C LEU A 163 -7.38 13.45 -22.04
N ALA A 164 -6.49 12.49 -22.30
CA ALA A 164 -6.62 11.12 -21.80
C ALA A 164 -6.74 11.06 -20.28
N ILE A 165 -5.85 11.76 -19.57
CA ILE A 165 -5.81 11.81 -18.09
C ILE A 165 -7.05 12.54 -17.54
N ASN A 166 -7.39 13.71 -18.10
CA ASN A 166 -8.52 14.50 -17.59
C ASN A 166 -9.86 13.80 -17.83
N SER A 167 -10.05 13.19 -19.00
CA SER A 167 -11.26 12.43 -19.32
C SER A 167 -11.41 11.17 -18.47
N HIS A 168 -10.30 10.57 -18.00
CA HIS A 168 -10.35 9.50 -17.02
C HIS A 168 -10.92 9.98 -15.69
N ALA A 169 -10.39 11.08 -15.15
CA ALA A 169 -10.88 11.67 -13.90
C ALA A 169 -12.36 12.10 -13.98
N LEU A 170 -12.83 12.51 -15.16
CA LEU A 170 -14.22 12.89 -15.41
C LEU A 170 -15.15 11.70 -15.72
N GLY A 171 -14.63 10.47 -15.75
CA GLY A 171 -15.42 9.27 -16.03
C GLY A 171 -15.95 9.20 -17.47
N HIS A 172 -15.25 9.80 -18.44
CA HIS A 172 -15.55 9.60 -19.87
C HIS A 172 -15.00 8.29 -20.41
N TRP A 173 -13.83 7.87 -19.91
CA TRP A 173 -13.18 6.62 -20.25
C TRP A 173 -12.25 6.18 -19.12
N ILE A 174 -11.61 5.02 -19.25
CA ILE A 174 -10.58 4.56 -18.33
C ILE A 174 -9.22 4.54 -19.02
N HIS A 175 -8.23 5.18 -18.39
CA HIS A 175 -6.85 5.21 -18.87
C HIS A 175 -5.85 5.47 -17.74
N TYR A 176 -4.82 4.63 -17.63
CA TYR A 176 -3.77 4.71 -16.59
C TYR A 176 -2.44 5.11 -17.21
N ALA A 177 -2.19 6.41 -17.32
CA ALA A 177 -0.99 6.96 -17.94
C ALA A 177 0.29 6.78 -17.11
N ASP A 178 0.16 6.39 -15.85
CA ASP A 178 1.22 6.14 -14.87
C ASP A 178 1.76 4.70 -14.92
N GLU A 179 1.05 3.79 -15.60
CA GLU A 179 1.40 2.38 -15.65
C GLU A 179 1.71 1.91 -17.08
N PRO A 180 2.97 1.59 -17.41
CA PRO A 180 3.38 1.31 -18.79
C PRO A 180 2.59 0.20 -19.51
N ALA A 181 2.17 -0.84 -18.80
CA ALA A 181 1.38 -1.93 -19.37
C ALA A 181 -0.05 -1.47 -19.73
N LEU A 182 -0.69 -0.69 -18.86
CA LEU A 182 -2.07 -0.22 -19.04
C LEU A 182 -2.17 1.08 -19.85
N ALA A 183 -1.08 1.85 -19.95
CA ALA A 183 -0.99 3.07 -20.74
C ALA A 183 -1.16 2.80 -22.25
N GLN A 184 -1.10 1.53 -22.67
CA GLN A 184 -1.25 1.12 -24.07
C GLN A 184 -2.72 1.04 -24.53
N ILE A 185 -3.69 1.17 -23.62
CA ILE A 185 -5.11 1.09 -23.93
C ILE A 185 -5.89 2.28 -23.36
N VAL A 186 -6.94 2.67 -24.08
CA VAL A 186 -7.97 3.59 -23.62
C VAL A 186 -9.30 2.85 -23.68
N VAL A 187 -9.92 2.59 -22.53
CA VAL A 187 -11.22 1.92 -22.44
C VAL A 187 -12.32 2.96 -22.53
N LEU A 188 -12.91 3.13 -23.71
CA LEU A 188 -13.91 4.16 -24.01
C LEU A 188 -15.25 3.89 -23.34
N ARG A 189 -15.64 2.62 -23.19
CA ARG A 189 -16.89 2.23 -22.52
C ARG A 189 -16.63 1.39 -21.28
N PRO A 190 -16.55 2.03 -20.10
CA PRO A 190 -16.26 1.29 -18.88
C PRO A 190 -17.31 0.25 -18.43
N ALA A 191 -18.55 0.31 -18.94
CA ALA A 191 -19.54 -0.75 -18.73
C ALA A 191 -19.06 -2.11 -19.27
N TRP A 192 -18.38 -2.09 -20.43
CA TRP A 192 -17.79 -3.28 -21.05
C TRP A 192 -16.74 -3.94 -20.14
N LEU A 193 -15.92 -3.14 -19.44
CA LEU A 193 -14.98 -3.65 -18.45
C LEU A 193 -15.69 -4.29 -17.24
N SER A 194 -16.79 -3.71 -16.79
CA SER A 194 -17.56 -4.23 -15.65
C SER A 194 -18.08 -5.65 -15.93
N VAL A 195 -18.58 -5.87 -17.16
CA VAL A 195 -19.06 -7.17 -17.63
C VAL A 195 -17.91 -8.19 -17.66
N ALA A 196 -16.72 -7.80 -18.13
CA ALA A 196 -15.56 -8.68 -18.15
C ALA A 196 -15.15 -9.18 -16.75
N ILE A 197 -15.16 -8.28 -15.76
CA ILE A 197 -14.79 -8.64 -14.37
C ILE A 197 -15.92 -9.46 -13.71
N ALA A 198 -17.18 -9.08 -13.92
CA ALA A 198 -18.34 -9.83 -13.44
C ALA A 198 -18.33 -11.28 -13.94
N ALA A 199 -18.01 -11.51 -15.21
CA ALA A 199 -17.92 -12.84 -15.79
C ALA A 199 -16.91 -13.76 -15.08
N VAL A 200 -15.83 -13.20 -14.52
CA VAL A 200 -14.87 -13.97 -13.71
C VAL A 200 -15.46 -14.30 -12.34
N LEU A 201 -16.10 -13.33 -11.68
CA LEU A 201 -16.67 -13.49 -10.34
C LEU A 201 -17.88 -14.45 -10.31
N GLU A 202 -18.56 -14.61 -11.43
CA GLU A 202 -19.70 -15.51 -11.60
C GLU A 202 -19.32 -16.90 -12.12
N ASP A 203 -18.08 -17.10 -12.60
CA ASP A 203 -17.69 -18.38 -13.16
C ASP A 203 -17.58 -19.45 -12.07
N ARG A 204 -18.33 -20.54 -12.27
CA ARG A 204 -18.45 -21.62 -11.31
C ARG A 204 -17.12 -22.34 -11.05
N GLU A 205 -16.29 -22.54 -12.08
CA GLU A 205 -15.01 -23.24 -11.93
C GLU A 205 -14.02 -22.38 -11.14
N ALA A 206 -14.03 -21.06 -11.37
CA ALA A 206 -13.23 -20.11 -10.60
C ALA A 206 -13.66 -20.04 -9.12
N GLY A 207 -14.96 -20.15 -8.85
CA GLY A 207 -15.48 -20.22 -7.47
C GLY A 207 -15.15 -21.56 -6.78
N GLU A 208 -15.32 -22.69 -7.48
CA GLU A 208 -15.04 -24.02 -6.94
C GLU A 208 -13.53 -24.24 -6.66
N SER A 209 -12.64 -23.53 -7.35
CA SER A 209 -11.19 -23.56 -7.09
C SER A 209 -10.75 -22.68 -5.90
N GLY A 210 -11.69 -22.10 -5.15
CA GLY A 210 -11.38 -21.21 -4.02
C GLY A 210 -10.66 -19.93 -4.46
N GLY A 211 -10.89 -19.49 -5.70
CA GLY A 211 -10.28 -18.31 -6.29
C GLY A 211 -8.90 -18.52 -6.91
N LEU A 212 -8.30 -19.72 -6.86
CA LEU A 212 -7.10 -20.02 -7.64
C LEU A 212 -7.49 -20.31 -9.09
N VAL A 213 -7.30 -19.32 -9.96
CA VAL A 213 -7.74 -19.37 -11.36
C VAL A 213 -6.53 -19.53 -12.27
N PRO A 214 -6.38 -20.68 -12.96
CA PRO A 214 -5.37 -20.86 -14.00
C PRO A 214 -5.62 -19.89 -15.16
N HIS A 215 -4.57 -19.37 -15.79
CA HIS A 215 -4.74 -18.31 -16.76
C HIS A 215 -5.52 -18.73 -18.01
N ARG A 216 -5.49 -20.01 -18.41
CA ARG A 216 -6.36 -20.53 -19.48
C ARG A 216 -7.84 -20.38 -19.17
N LEU A 217 -8.22 -20.40 -17.89
CA LEU A 217 -9.60 -20.24 -17.46
C LEU A 217 -10.08 -18.80 -17.72
N PHE A 218 -9.25 -17.79 -17.46
CA PHE A 218 -9.54 -16.41 -17.85
C PHE A 218 -9.76 -16.29 -19.36
N GLY A 219 -8.85 -16.87 -20.16
CA GLY A 219 -8.97 -16.90 -21.62
C GLY A 219 -10.29 -17.54 -22.06
N ARG A 220 -10.68 -18.67 -21.45
CA ARG A 220 -11.95 -19.35 -21.73
C ARG A 220 -13.18 -18.53 -21.34
N ILE A 221 -13.15 -17.87 -20.17
CA ILE A 221 -14.27 -17.03 -19.68
C ILE A 221 -14.48 -15.87 -20.65
N TRP A 222 -13.41 -15.18 -21.05
CA TRP A 222 -13.47 -14.00 -21.90
C TRP A 222 -13.58 -14.29 -23.40
N SER A 223 -13.32 -15.53 -23.83
CA SER A 223 -13.58 -15.94 -25.22
C SER A 223 -15.05 -16.35 -25.45
N ARG A 224 -15.88 -16.42 -24.41
CA ARG A 224 -17.32 -16.67 -24.55
C ARG A 224 -18.00 -15.41 -25.11
N PRO A 225 -19.01 -15.55 -25.98
CA PRO A 225 -19.85 -14.43 -26.39
C PRO A 225 -20.46 -13.75 -25.16
N THR A 226 -20.38 -12.42 -25.11
CA THR A 226 -21.00 -11.67 -24.02
C THR A 226 -22.53 -11.75 -24.12
N ALA A 227 -23.22 -11.72 -22.97
CA ALA A 227 -24.69 -11.72 -22.93
C ALA A 227 -25.30 -10.53 -23.69
N ASP A 228 -24.52 -9.46 -23.84
CA ASP A 228 -24.91 -8.20 -24.47
C ASP A 228 -24.72 -8.20 -26.01
N GLY A 229 -24.28 -9.34 -26.57
CA GLY A 229 -24.13 -9.52 -28.02
C GLY A 229 -22.86 -8.90 -28.62
N HIS A 230 -21.90 -8.47 -27.79
CA HIS A 230 -20.60 -7.99 -28.24
C HIS A 230 -19.61 -9.14 -28.52
N ASP A 231 -18.68 -8.87 -29.43
CA ASP A 231 -17.60 -9.78 -29.79
C ASP A 231 -16.79 -10.21 -28.55
N PRO A 232 -16.26 -11.45 -28.54
CA PRO A 232 -15.36 -11.90 -27.50
C PRO A 232 -14.13 -11.02 -27.36
N TYR A 233 -13.56 -10.98 -26.15
CA TYR A 233 -12.40 -10.16 -25.86
C TYR A 233 -11.15 -10.74 -26.53
N SER A 234 -10.38 -9.89 -27.22
CA SER A 234 -9.13 -10.30 -27.85
C SER A 234 -8.07 -10.67 -26.81
N HIS A 235 -7.08 -11.48 -27.19
CA HIS A 235 -6.02 -11.93 -26.28
C HIS A 235 -5.30 -10.76 -25.57
N GLY A 236 -4.94 -9.70 -26.30
CA GLY A 236 -4.35 -8.50 -25.70
C GLY A 236 -5.28 -7.80 -24.69
N GLN A 237 -6.59 -7.76 -24.96
CA GLN A 237 -7.58 -7.22 -24.02
C GLN A 237 -7.69 -8.08 -22.75
N GLN A 238 -7.67 -9.40 -22.90
CA GLN A 238 -7.68 -10.34 -21.78
C GLN A 238 -6.49 -10.13 -20.85
N GLN A 239 -5.28 -9.99 -21.40
CA GLN A 239 -4.08 -9.71 -20.60
C GLN A 239 -4.19 -8.37 -19.87
N LEU A 240 -4.71 -7.34 -20.55
CA LEU A 240 -4.93 -6.02 -19.96
C LEU A 240 -5.96 -6.03 -18.84
N PHE A 241 -7.04 -6.80 -18.96
CA PHE A 241 -8.04 -6.93 -17.90
C PHE A 241 -7.50 -7.60 -16.67
N LEU A 242 -6.76 -8.69 -16.83
CA LEU A 242 -6.14 -9.36 -15.69
C LEU A 242 -5.13 -8.40 -15.00
N ARG A 243 -4.35 -7.66 -15.79
CA ARG A 243 -3.47 -6.60 -15.24
C ARG A 243 -4.25 -5.51 -14.52
N LEU A 244 -5.42 -5.14 -15.03
CA LEU A 244 -6.27 -4.13 -14.40
C LEU A 244 -6.85 -4.63 -13.08
N MET A 245 -7.31 -5.89 -13.03
CA MET A 245 -7.76 -6.52 -11.80
C MET A 245 -6.64 -6.56 -10.74
N GLU A 246 -5.38 -6.76 -11.15
CA GLU A 246 -4.23 -6.68 -10.24
C GLU A 246 -4.02 -5.26 -9.69
N ARG A 247 -4.09 -4.24 -10.55
CA ARG A 247 -3.99 -2.82 -10.14
C ARG A 247 -5.05 -2.46 -9.10
N PHE A 248 -6.25 -3.00 -9.23
CA PHE A 248 -7.36 -2.78 -8.32
C PHE A 248 -7.38 -3.71 -7.11
N GLU A 249 -6.30 -4.44 -6.87
CA GLU A 249 -6.14 -5.38 -5.75
C GLU A 249 -7.31 -6.39 -5.67
N LEU A 250 -7.85 -6.79 -6.83
CA LEU A 250 -8.85 -7.86 -6.94
C LEU A 250 -8.20 -9.24 -7.09
N THR A 251 -7.00 -9.27 -7.66
CA THR A 251 -6.26 -10.50 -7.93
C THR A 251 -4.77 -10.27 -7.80
N TYR A 252 -4.00 -11.34 -7.59
CA TYR A 252 -2.55 -11.34 -7.72
C TYR A 252 -2.06 -12.63 -8.36
N ARG A 253 -0.93 -12.56 -9.05
CA ARG A 253 -0.27 -13.74 -9.62
C ARG A 253 0.39 -14.55 -8.52
N VAL A 254 0.07 -15.83 -8.46
CA VAL A 254 0.78 -16.76 -7.59
C VAL A 254 2.20 -16.93 -8.14
N PRO A 255 3.26 -16.66 -7.35
CA PRO A 255 4.62 -16.90 -7.79
C PRO A 255 4.81 -18.38 -8.13
N GLU A 256 5.30 -18.66 -9.34
CA GLU A 256 5.56 -20.02 -9.83
C GLU A 256 6.66 -20.69 -8.97
N LEU A 257 6.37 -21.85 -8.38
CA LEU A 257 7.39 -22.72 -7.75
C LEU A 257 7.85 -23.84 -8.71
N GLY A 258 7.48 -23.79 -9.99
CA GLY A 258 7.85 -24.79 -11.00
C GLY A 258 7.28 -24.49 -12.39
N ALA A 259 7.54 -25.35 -13.37
CA ALA A 259 7.11 -25.23 -14.77
C ALA A 259 5.59 -25.52 -14.99
N GLY A 260 4.75 -25.00 -14.10
CA GLY A 260 3.29 -25.10 -14.17
C GLY A 260 2.67 -24.02 -15.05
N GLU A 261 1.38 -24.16 -15.33
CA GLU A 261 0.59 -23.07 -15.92
C GLU A 261 0.53 -21.88 -14.95
N PRO A 262 0.60 -20.63 -15.45
CA PRO A 262 0.45 -19.45 -14.59
C PRO A 262 -0.95 -19.40 -13.95
N VAL A 263 -1.00 -19.06 -12.66
CA VAL A 263 -2.22 -19.01 -11.84
C VAL A 263 -2.31 -17.65 -11.14
N SER A 264 -3.52 -17.11 -11.03
CA SER A 264 -3.81 -15.95 -10.19
C SER A 264 -4.86 -16.27 -9.14
N LEU A 265 -4.72 -15.69 -7.93
CA LEU A 265 -5.74 -15.76 -6.89
C LEU A 265 -6.69 -14.56 -7.00
N VAL A 266 -7.97 -14.82 -7.24
CA VAL A 266 -9.04 -13.82 -7.19
C VAL A 266 -9.57 -13.71 -5.76
N GLY A 267 -9.29 -12.59 -5.09
CA GLY A 267 -9.53 -12.42 -3.65
C GLY A 267 -10.98 -12.58 -3.23
N GLN A 268 -11.95 -12.20 -4.07
CA GLN A 268 -13.39 -12.32 -3.75
C GLN A 268 -13.94 -13.75 -3.82
N LEU A 269 -13.22 -14.66 -4.50
CA LEU A 269 -13.62 -16.05 -4.68
C LEU A 269 -13.01 -16.96 -3.62
N VAL A 270 -12.27 -16.41 -2.65
CA VAL A 270 -11.71 -17.18 -1.54
C VAL A 270 -12.80 -17.84 -0.69
N PRO A 271 -12.53 -18.99 -0.07
CA PRO A 271 -13.52 -19.70 0.73
C PRO A 271 -14.12 -18.84 1.83
N SER A 272 -15.41 -19.03 2.11
CA SER A 272 -16.10 -18.34 3.20
C SER A 272 -15.71 -18.90 4.57
N GLY A 273 -15.61 -20.23 4.67
CA GLY A 273 -15.28 -20.96 5.90
C GLY A 273 -13.84 -20.77 6.32
N ARG A 274 -13.62 -20.61 7.64
CA ARG A 274 -12.28 -20.57 8.23
C ARG A 274 -11.58 -21.92 8.04
N PRO A 275 -10.38 -21.96 7.43
CA PRO A 275 -9.61 -23.19 7.27
C PRO A 275 -9.05 -23.68 8.61
N ASP A 276 -8.53 -24.90 8.63
CA ASP A 276 -7.83 -25.44 9.80
C ASP A 276 -6.54 -24.66 10.06
N LEU A 277 -6.51 -23.90 11.17
CA LEU A 277 -5.36 -23.07 11.55
C LEU A 277 -4.43 -23.75 12.56
N ARG A 278 -4.58 -25.05 12.84
CA ARG A 278 -3.78 -25.76 13.85
C ARG A 278 -2.27 -25.58 13.66
N THR A 279 -1.79 -25.81 12.44
CA THR A 279 -0.37 -25.68 12.07
C THR A 279 0.01 -24.24 11.72
N ALA A 280 -0.91 -23.49 11.10
CA ALA A 280 -0.66 -22.13 10.66
C ALA A 280 -0.54 -21.14 11.84
N TRP A 281 -1.33 -21.33 12.90
CA TRP A 281 -1.46 -20.38 14.00
C TRP A 281 -1.54 -21.02 15.39
N GLU A 282 -2.45 -21.97 15.62
CA GLU A 282 -2.80 -22.38 16.98
C GLU A 282 -1.62 -22.99 17.74
N THR A 283 -0.85 -23.87 17.08
CA THR A 283 0.35 -24.49 17.64
C THR A 283 1.61 -23.64 17.45
N PHE A 284 1.55 -22.62 16.58
CA PHE A 284 2.71 -21.80 16.25
C PHE A 284 3.08 -20.91 17.44
N ARG A 285 4.18 -21.26 18.12
CA ARG A 285 4.73 -20.54 19.28
C ARG A 285 3.66 -20.24 20.35
N ALA A 286 2.76 -21.19 20.57
CA ALA A 286 1.71 -21.07 21.57
C ALA A 286 2.31 -20.79 22.96
N GLY A 287 1.80 -19.76 23.64
CA GLY A 287 2.31 -19.33 24.96
C GLY A 287 3.61 -18.53 24.93
N GLY A 288 4.16 -18.22 23.76
CA GLY A 288 5.27 -17.28 23.60
C GLY A 288 4.84 -15.81 23.64
N PRO A 289 5.77 -14.87 23.41
CA PRO A 289 5.45 -13.44 23.28
C PRO A 289 4.40 -13.19 22.20
N GLU A 290 3.31 -12.55 22.58
CA GLU A 290 2.18 -12.23 21.71
C GLU A 290 1.87 -10.74 21.83
N ALA A 291 1.62 -10.10 20.69
CA ALA A 291 1.17 -8.73 20.62
C ALA A 291 -0.16 -8.67 19.86
N VAL A 292 -1.08 -7.85 20.34
CA VAL A 292 -2.42 -7.74 19.78
C VAL A 292 -2.80 -6.26 19.63
N GLU A 293 -3.34 -5.90 18.46
CA GLU A 293 -3.95 -4.60 18.21
C GLU A 293 -5.26 -4.83 17.43
N ILE A 294 -6.25 -3.97 17.66
CA ILE A 294 -7.48 -3.92 16.88
C ILE A 294 -7.48 -2.61 16.12
N CYS A 295 -7.41 -2.68 14.80
CA CYS A 295 -7.64 -1.53 13.94
C CYS A 295 -9.15 -1.34 13.80
N GLN A 296 -9.72 -0.48 14.65
CA GLN A 296 -11.11 -0.08 14.56
C GLN A 296 -11.27 0.86 13.36
N ILE A 297 -12.21 0.57 12.48
CA ILE A 297 -12.47 1.39 11.29
C ILE A 297 -13.64 2.29 11.60
N VAL A 298 -13.45 3.59 11.41
CA VAL A 298 -14.42 4.62 11.77
C VAL A 298 -14.67 5.56 10.58
N GLU A 299 -15.89 6.08 10.53
CA GLU A 299 -16.28 7.13 9.58
C GLU A 299 -15.62 8.46 9.96
N LYS A 300 -14.91 9.09 9.00
CA LYS A 300 -14.12 10.31 9.25
C LYS A 300 -14.99 11.42 9.86
N GLY A 301 -14.48 12.04 10.93
CA GLY A 301 -15.19 13.10 11.65
C GLY A 301 -16.28 12.59 12.61
N THR A 302 -16.38 11.27 12.81
CA THR A 302 -17.34 10.66 13.74
C THR A 302 -16.67 9.55 14.57
N ASP A 303 -17.37 9.06 15.60
CA ASP A 303 -16.99 7.84 16.33
C ASP A 303 -17.80 6.61 15.86
N ARG A 304 -18.47 6.69 14.70
CA ARG A 304 -19.24 5.57 14.18
C ARG A 304 -18.31 4.53 13.58
N GLN A 305 -18.39 3.32 14.11
CA GLN A 305 -17.66 2.18 13.59
C GLN A 305 -18.31 1.63 12.31
N VAL A 306 -17.47 1.23 11.35
CA VAL A 306 -17.86 0.68 10.07
C VAL A 306 -17.01 -0.56 9.77
N ALA A 307 -17.62 -1.60 9.21
CA ALA A 307 -16.88 -2.71 8.61
C ALA A 307 -17.00 -2.61 7.08
N PRO A 308 -15.98 -2.10 6.37
CA PRO A 308 -16.08 -1.91 4.93
C PRO A 308 -16.10 -3.26 4.19
N GLU A 309 -17.04 -3.37 3.25
CA GLU A 309 -17.18 -4.54 2.39
C GLU A 309 -15.93 -4.73 1.52
N GLY A 310 -15.45 -5.98 1.45
CA GLY A 310 -14.29 -6.35 0.64
C GLY A 310 -12.92 -6.04 1.24
N LEU A 311 -12.83 -5.49 2.46
CA LEU A 311 -11.54 -5.18 3.10
C LEU A 311 -10.61 -6.39 3.21
N ILE A 312 -11.13 -7.52 3.73
CA ILE A 312 -10.30 -8.73 3.90
C ILE A 312 -9.80 -9.25 2.55
N TYR A 313 -10.64 -9.28 1.51
CA TYR A 313 -10.21 -9.69 0.17
C TYR A 313 -9.06 -8.83 -0.34
N ARG A 314 -9.15 -7.52 -0.11
CA ARG A 314 -8.09 -6.58 -0.50
C ARG A 314 -6.82 -6.76 0.33
N LEU A 315 -6.94 -7.03 1.63
CA LEU A 315 -5.79 -7.36 2.48
C LEU A 315 -5.12 -8.68 2.07
N ILE A 316 -5.89 -9.69 1.65
CA ILE A 316 -5.35 -10.94 1.08
C ILE A 316 -4.50 -10.63 -0.14
N VAL A 317 -5.02 -9.81 -1.06
CA VAL A 317 -4.29 -9.43 -2.27
C VAL A 317 -3.06 -8.56 -1.94
N ARG A 318 -3.19 -7.59 -1.04
CA ARG A 318 -2.10 -6.66 -0.68
C ARG A 318 -0.97 -7.36 0.08
N LEU A 319 -1.32 -8.28 0.99
CA LEU A 319 -0.37 -9.00 1.84
C LEU A 319 0.10 -10.34 1.23
N HIS A 320 -0.22 -10.64 -0.03
CA HIS A 320 0.11 -11.92 -0.68
C HIS A 320 1.59 -12.30 -0.62
N ARG A 321 2.51 -11.32 -0.62
CA ARG A 321 3.95 -11.58 -0.51
C ARG A 321 4.35 -12.17 0.84
N GLN A 322 3.52 -11.98 1.85
CA GLN A 322 3.71 -12.50 3.19
C GLN A 322 2.84 -13.76 3.42
N ALA A 323 2.14 -14.26 2.40
CA ALA A 323 1.30 -15.46 2.53
C ALA A 323 2.15 -16.72 2.81
N MET A 324 1.64 -17.56 3.72
CA MET A 324 2.26 -18.80 4.22
C MET A 324 2.51 -19.87 3.13
N ASP A 325 1.46 -20.23 2.38
CA ASP A 325 1.54 -21.14 1.25
C ASP A 325 0.98 -20.40 0.03
N ARG A 326 1.84 -20.18 -0.95
CA ARG A 326 1.50 -19.43 -2.16
C ARG A 326 0.85 -20.32 -3.22
N THR A 327 1.00 -21.64 -3.12
CA THR A 327 0.80 -22.57 -4.24
C THR A 327 -0.36 -23.54 -4.09
N ARG A 328 -0.98 -23.62 -2.90
CA ARG A 328 -2.13 -24.51 -2.67
C ARG A 328 -3.26 -23.77 -1.96
N ALA A 329 -4.35 -23.51 -2.68
CA ALA A 329 -5.68 -23.45 -2.08
C ALA A 329 -6.29 -24.83 -2.27
N PRO A 330 -6.96 -25.41 -1.25
CA PRO A 330 -7.53 -24.75 -0.07
C PRO A 330 -6.63 -24.70 1.18
N ASP A 331 -5.36 -25.10 1.09
CA ASP A 331 -4.41 -25.13 2.23
C ASP A 331 -3.82 -23.76 2.61
N GLY A 332 -4.10 -22.73 1.82
CA GLY A 332 -3.79 -21.34 2.14
C GLY A 332 -4.52 -20.90 3.40
N ALA A 333 -3.80 -20.28 4.34
CA ALA A 333 -4.36 -19.81 5.59
C ALA A 333 -5.14 -18.49 5.43
N HIS A 334 -6.08 -18.42 4.48
CA HIS A 334 -6.92 -17.25 4.20
C HIS A 334 -8.37 -17.64 3.87
N TRP A 335 -9.32 -16.77 4.21
CA TRP A 335 -10.76 -16.93 3.98
C TRP A 335 -11.44 -15.56 3.99
N SER A 336 -12.75 -15.52 3.71
CA SER A 336 -13.53 -14.27 3.67
C SER A 336 -13.46 -13.39 4.92
N GLY A 337 -13.15 -13.97 6.08
CA GLY A 337 -13.09 -13.29 7.37
C GLY A 337 -11.69 -13.10 7.95
N GLY A 338 -10.62 -13.56 7.28
CA GLY A 338 -9.27 -13.39 7.79
C GLY A 338 -8.17 -14.07 6.98
N LEU A 339 -6.93 -13.88 7.43
CA LEU A 339 -5.73 -14.43 6.83
C LEU A 339 -4.60 -14.58 7.86
N VAL A 340 -3.67 -15.50 7.58
CA VAL A 340 -2.40 -15.64 8.30
C VAL A 340 -1.27 -15.25 7.36
N VAL A 341 -0.44 -14.32 7.82
CA VAL A 341 0.75 -13.84 7.11
C VAL A 341 2.00 -14.12 7.94
N GLN A 342 3.12 -14.31 7.26
CA GLN A 342 4.42 -14.57 7.86
C GLN A 342 5.41 -13.47 7.46
N SER A 343 6.03 -12.90 8.48
CA SER A 343 7.18 -12.03 8.35
C SER A 343 8.37 -12.83 7.87
N ARG A 344 9.23 -12.15 7.11
CA ARG A 344 10.55 -12.65 6.74
C ARG A 344 11.38 -13.11 7.94
N TYR A 345 11.21 -12.49 9.11
CA TYR A 345 12.00 -12.79 10.30
C TYR A 345 11.32 -13.81 11.23
N GLY A 346 10.42 -14.64 10.70
CA GLY A 346 9.85 -15.78 11.43
C GLY A 346 8.76 -15.43 12.43
N ALA A 347 8.16 -14.23 12.34
CA ALA A 347 6.91 -13.89 13.02
C ALA A 347 5.71 -14.23 12.14
N ARG A 348 4.57 -14.58 12.74
CA ARG A 348 3.29 -14.74 12.04
C ARG A 348 2.26 -13.79 12.61
N ALA A 349 1.37 -13.30 11.77
CA ALA A 349 0.23 -12.48 12.15
C ALA A 349 -1.07 -13.15 11.68
N LEU A 350 -2.00 -13.32 12.60
CA LEU A 350 -3.39 -13.66 12.32
C LEU A 350 -4.19 -12.37 12.23
N VAL A 351 -4.76 -12.11 11.06
CA VAL A 351 -5.59 -10.94 10.78
C VAL A 351 -7.02 -11.40 10.60
N THR A 352 -7.95 -10.92 11.43
CA THR A 352 -9.36 -11.34 11.39
C THR A 352 -10.29 -10.14 11.47
N LEU A 353 -11.41 -10.21 10.75
CA LEU A 353 -12.48 -9.21 10.87
C LEU A 353 -13.38 -9.58 12.05
N THR A 354 -13.49 -8.66 13.01
CA THR A 354 -14.33 -8.79 14.20
C THR A 354 -15.37 -7.67 14.24
N PRO A 355 -16.40 -7.76 15.10
CA PRO A 355 -17.35 -6.67 15.30
C PRO A 355 -16.71 -5.37 15.78
N ASP A 356 -15.50 -5.39 16.37
CA ASP A 356 -14.76 -4.22 16.86
C ASP A 356 -13.74 -3.65 15.83
N GLY A 357 -13.59 -4.32 14.68
CA GLY A 357 -12.67 -3.94 13.63
C GLY A 357 -11.76 -5.08 13.19
N VAL A 358 -10.63 -4.75 12.56
CA VAL A 358 -9.63 -5.73 12.15
C VAL A 358 -8.74 -6.05 13.34
N ARG A 359 -8.88 -7.26 13.89
CA ARG A 359 -8.03 -7.77 14.96
C ARG A 359 -6.77 -8.38 14.36
N ILE A 360 -5.62 -7.93 14.83
CA ILE A 360 -4.29 -8.38 14.41
C ILE A 360 -3.59 -8.98 15.63
N GLU A 361 -3.29 -10.28 15.55
CA GLU A 361 -2.60 -11.02 16.60
C GLU A 361 -1.27 -11.49 16.04
N VAL A 362 -0.16 -11.21 16.73
CA VAL A 362 1.19 -11.51 16.24
C VAL A 362 1.97 -12.34 17.24
N ARG A 363 2.57 -13.42 16.74
CA ARG A 363 3.51 -14.28 17.50
C ARG A 363 4.83 -14.37 16.76
N GLY A 364 5.94 -14.27 17.48
CA GLY A 364 7.25 -14.38 16.85
C GLY A 364 8.38 -13.76 17.68
N PRO A 365 9.57 -13.66 17.09
CA PRO A 365 10.74 -13.08 17.75
C PRO A 365 10.58 -11.59 18.11
N ASP A 366 9.93 -10.82 17.23
CA ASP A 366 9.62 -9.40 17.43
C ASP A 366 8.13 -9.14 17.12
N PRO A 367 7.22 -9.49 18.05
CA PRO A 367 5.79 -9.44 17.77
C PRO A 367 5.28 -8.00 17.62
N HIS A 368 5.81 -7.05 18.38
CA HIS A 368 5.40 -5.64 18.30
C HIS A 368 5.85 -4.98 17.00
N GLY A 369 7.09 -5.22 16.56
CA GLY A 369 7.57 -4.67 15.28
C GLY A 369 6.74 -5.16 14.10
N TYR A 370 6.43 -6.45 14.05
CA TYR A 370 5.62 -7.00 12.96
C TYR A 370 4.13 -6.61 13.07
N LEU A 371 3.58 -6.51 14.29
CA LEU A 371 2.23 -5.98 14.51
C LEU A 371 2.07 -4.57 13.94
N HIS A 372 3.02 -3.68 14.23
CA HIS A 372 2.99 -2.31 13.71
C HIS A 372 3.06 -2.29 12.17
N GLN A 373 3.90 -3.14 11.57
CA GLN A 373 3.98 -3.27 10.11
C GLN A 373 2.63 -3.69 9.50
N VAL A 374 1.98 -4.72 10.03
CA VAL A 374 0.69 -5.21 9.51
C VAL A 374 -0.43 -4.19 9.77
N ALA A 375 -0.44 -3.55 10.95
CA ALA A 375 -1.41 -2.52 11.30
C ALA A 375 -1.31 -1.28 10.40
N ASP A 376 -0.08 -0.87 10.04
CA ASP A 376 0.12 0.24 9.11
C ASP A 376 -0.34 -0.14 7.69
N GLU A 377 -0.12 -1.37 7.21
CA GLU A 377 -0.69 -1.82 5.93
C GLU A 377 -2.22 -1.82 5.92
N VAL A 378 -2.85 -2.17 7.04
CA VAL A 378 -4.32 -2.10 7.20
C VAL A 378 -4.79 -0.65 7.18
N ARG A 379 -4.12 0.24 7.93
CA ARG A 379 -4.42 1.68 7.92
C ARG A 379 -4.30 2.26 6.52
N ASP A 380 -3.19 2.01 5.84
CA ASP A 380 -2.92 2.51 4.48
C ASP A 380 -3.95 1.98 3.47
N CYS A 381 -4.31 0.70 3.58
CA CYS A 381 -5.36 0.10 2.75
C CYS A 381 -6.70 0.82 2.93
N VAL A 382 -7.06 1.16 4.17
CA VAL A 382 -8.31 1.87 4.50
C VAL A 382 -8.26 3.33 4.05
N ASP A 383 -7.28 4.09 4.55
CA ASP A 383 -7.15 5.53 4.31
C ASP A 383 -6.92 5.85 2.82
N GLY A 384 -6.19 5.00 2.10
CA GLY A 384 -5.86 5.21 0.69
C GLY A 384 -6.98 4.90 -0.29
N PHE A 385 -8.05 4.21 0.13
CA PHE A 385 -9.10 3.72 -0.79
C PHE A 385 -10.51 4.13 -0.42
N TRP A 386 -10.80 4.28 0.87
CA TRP A 386 -12.07 4.80 1.33
C TRP A 386 -11.87 6.24 1.79
N ALA A 387 -12.17 7.19 0.91
CA ALA A 387 -12.01 8.61 1.17
C ALA A 387 -12.72 9.06 2.46
N GLY A 388 -13.85 8.43 2.80
CA GLY A 388 -14.66 8.74 3.99
C GLY A 388 -14.36 7.91 5.24
N LEU A 389 -13.41 6.95 5.22
CA LEU A 389 -13.08 6.10 6.36
C LEU A 389 -11.66 6.33 6.87
N THR A 390 -11.45 6.10 8.16
CA THR A 390 -10.11 6.07 8.76
C THR A 390 -10.01 4.99 9.83
N THR A 391 -8.81 4.79 10.38
CA THR A 391 -8.57 3.76 11.39
C THR A 391 -8.14 4.36 12.72
N ARG A 392 -8.55 3.70 13.80
CA ARG A 392 -8.11 3.96 15.17
C ARG A 392 -7.47 2.69 15.72
N ALA A 393 -6.26 2.82 16.24
CA ALA A 393 -5.55 1.70 16.86
C ALA A 393 -6.04 1.51 18.30
N LEU A 394 -6.65 0.36 18.57
CA LEU A 394 -7.10 -0.02 19.90
C LEU A 394 -6.23 -1.16 20.44
N ILE A 395 -5.75 -1.00 21.67
CA ILE A 395 -4.94 -2.00 22.37
C ILE A 395 -5.85 -2.71 23.37
N PRO A 396 -5.97 -4.05 23.32
CA PRO A 396 -6.68 -4.81 24.33
C PRO A 396 -5.89 -4.92 25.64
N CYS A 397 -6.57 -5.03 26.78
CA CYS A 397 -5.89 -5.31 28.05
C CYS A 397 -5.19 -6.68 28.03
N GLN A 398 -3.90 -6.70 28.39
CA GLN A 398 -3.05 -7.90 28.38
C GLN A 398 -3.17 -8.73 29.67
N THR A 399 -3.32 -8.06 30.82
CA THR A 399 -3.57 -8.72 32.09
C THR A 399 -5.03 -9.12 32.22
N VAL A 400 -5.29 -10.11 33.09
CA VAL A 400 -6.63 -10.38 33.58
C VAL A 400 -7.13 -9.08 34.23
N CYS A 401 -7.89 -8.29 33.48
CA CYS A 401 -8.65 -7.19 34.06
C CYS A 401 -9.56 -7.79 35.15
N GLY A 402 -10.01 -7.01 36.14
CA GLY A 402 -10.79 -7.49 37.30
C GLY A 402 -12.05 -8.33 37.00
N LEU A 403 -12.32 -8.65 35.73
CA LEU A 403 -13.35 -9.52 35.17
C LEU A 403 -12.86 -10.94 34.78
N GLY A 404 -11.66 -11.37 35.21
CA GLY A 404 -11.24 -12.78 35.07
C GLY A 404 -10.84 -13.24 33.66
N THR A 405 -10.93 -12.36 32.65
CA THR A 405 -10.52 -12.62 31.26
C THR A 405 -9.76 -11.42 30.67
N PRO A 406 -8.59 -11.62 30.04
CA PRO A 406 -7.91 -10.56 29.30
C PRO A 406 -8.69 -10.18 28.03
N GLY A 407 -8.41 -9.00 27.48
CA GLY A 407 -8.96 -8.54 26.19
C GLY A 407 -10.33 -7.84 26.20
N ARG A 408 -10.95 -7.59 27.36
CA ARG A 408 -12.25 -6.87 27.45
C ARG A 408 -12.14 -5.34 27.42
N GLY A 409 -11.03 -4.79 27.90
CA GLY A 409 -10.75 -3.36 27.86
C GLY A 409 -10.03 -3.00 26.58
N LEU A 410 -10.56 -2.02 25.85
CA LEU A 410 -9.96 -1.48 24.63
C LEU A 410 -9.48 -0.05 24.90
N PHE A 411 -8.21 0.21 24.62
CA PHE A 411 -7.54 1.48 24.85
C PHE A 411 -7.12 2.10 23.53
N ASP A 412 -7.53 3.34 23.30
CA ASP A 412 -7.10 4.12 22.14
C ASP A 412 -5.62 4.48 22.25
N ARG A 413 -4.80 3.97 21.32
CA ARG A 413 -3.35 4.15 21.33
C ARG A 413 -2.95 5.62 21.30
N ASP A 414 -3.66 6.45 20.55
CA ASP A 414 -3.31 7.87 20.42
C ASP A 414 -3.58 8.61 21.72
N LYS A 415 -4.65 8.25 22.44
CA LYS A 415 -4.94 8.76 23.79
C LYS A 415 -3.92 8.30 24.83
N LEU A 416 -3.39 7.08 24.70
CA LEU A 416 -2.32 6.59 25.55
C LEU A 416 -1.02 7.37 25.32
N ILE A 417 -0.66 7.62 24.06
CA ILE A 417 0.50 8.45 23.70
C ILE A 417 0.34 9.87 24.24
N GLU A 418 -0.81 10.51 24.02
CA GLU A 418 -1.09 11.86 24.53
C GLU A 418 -1.03 11.91 26.07
N ALA A 419 -1.54 10.88 26.76
CA ALA A 419 -1.44 10.78 28.21
C ALA A 419 0.01 10.64 28.69
N LYS A 420 0.82 9.84 27.97
CA LYS A 420 2.26 9.68 28.24
C LYS A 420 3.04 10.98 28.02
N ASP A 421 2.74 11.71 26.95
CA ASP A 421 3.34 13.03 26.66
C ASP A 421 3.01 14.05 27.76
N ARG A 422 1.83 13.91 28.37
CA ARG A 422 1.41 14.67 29.56
C ARG A 422 1.93 14.10 30.88
N GLN A 423 2.93 13.22 30.84
CA GLN A 423 3.60 12.58 31.99
C GLN A 423 2.67 11.75 32.88
N ARG A 424 1.60 11.18 32.33
CA ARG A 424 0.78 10.18 33.03
C ARG A 424 1.38 8.79 32.80
N GLY A 425 1.57 8.03 33.88
CA GLY A 425 2.09 6.66 33.80
C GLY A 425 1.00 5.58 33.66
N GLU A 426 -0.24 5.90 34.03
CA GLU A 426 -1.35 4.94 34.08
C GLU A 426 -2.60 5.48 33.40
N PHE A 427 -3.43 4.57 32.89
CA PHE A 427 -4.69 4.88 32.21
C PHE A 427 -5.83 4.01 32.77
N PRO A 428 -7.01 4.59 33.08
CA PRO A 428 -8.11 3.84 33.67
C PRO A 428 -8.77 2.92 32.63
N CYS A 429 -9.13 1.69 33.03
CA CYS A 429 -9.87 0.78 32.18
C CYS A 429 -11.25 1.33 31.80
N SER A 430 -11.58 1.32 30.50
CA SER A 430 -12.86 1.82 29.96
C SER A 430 -14.03 0.85 30.16
N THR A 431 -13.77 -0.41 30.52
CA THR A 431 -14.81 -1.45 30.65
C THR A 431 -15.64 -1.28 31.91
N SER A 432 -16.98 -1.31 31.76
CA SER A 432 -17.92 -1.34 32.89
C SER A 432 -17.64 -2.52 33.82
N GLY A 433 -17.30 -2.24 35.08
CA GLY A 433 -16.99 -3.25 36.10
C GLY A 433 -15.50 -3.52 36.32
N CYS A 434 -14.60 -2.89 35.55
CA CYS A 434 -13.17 -2.85 35.84
C CYS A 434 -12.81 -1.46 36.39
N GLN A 435 -12.21 -1.39 37.57
CA GLN A 435 -11.72 -0.13 38.17
C GLN A 435 -10.18 -0.04 38.22
N GLU A 436 -9.51 -0.95 37.52
CA GLU A 436 -8.05 -1.02 37.48
C GLU A 436 -7.46 0.11 36.64
N TRP A 437 -6.33 0.63 37.11
CA TRP A 437 -5.46 1.54 36.39
C TRP A 437 -4.30 0.74 35.81
N ILE A 438 -4.12 0.82 34.50
CA ILE A 438 -3.14 0.00 33.80
C ILE A 438 -1.97 0.90 33.38
N SER A 439 -0.74 0.42 33.59
CA SER A 439 0.47 1.10 33.11
C SER A 439 0.42 1.29 31.60
N ILE A 440 0.65 2.54 31.16
CA ILE A 440 0.67 2.90 29.75
C ILE A 440 1.83 2.20 29.02
N ASP A 441 2.98 2.05 29.68
CA ASP A 441 4.14 1.36 29.10
C ASP A 441 3.83 -0.13 28.86
N THR A 442 3.10 -0.77 29.77
CA THR A 442 2.65 -2.16 29.58
C THR A 442 1.68 -2.28 28.40
N LEU A 443 0.73 -1.35 28.27
CA LEU A 443 -0.23 -1.33 27.16
C LEU A 443 0.48 -1.13 25.81
N LEU A 444 1.41 -0.17 25.73
CA LEU A 444 2.16 0.12 24.51
C LEU A 444 3.23 -0.94 24.18
N GLY A 445 3.35 -2.00 24.99
CA GLY A 445 4.36 -3.03 24.79
C GLY A 445 5.78 -2.57 25.10
N ALA A 446 5.94 -1.43 25.79
CA ALA A 446 7.20 -0.96 26.35
C ALA A 446 7.52 -1.74 27.63
N SER A 447 7.63 -3.07 27.54
CA SER A 447 8.09 -3.89 28.65
C SER A 447 9.61 -4.02 28.62
N ALA A 448 10.28 -3.30 29.52
CA ALA A 448 11.53 -3.66 30.21
C ALA A 448 12.72 -4.25 29.40
N THR A 449 12.84 -3.99 28.10
CA THR A 449 14.11 -4.15 27.37
C THR A 449 14.58 -2.79 26.86
N ALA A 450 14.69 -1.83 27.77
CA ALA A 450 15.81 -0.90 27.71
C ALA A 450 17.07 -1.77 27.90
N ALA A 451 17.50 -2.44 26.83
CA ALA A 451 18.78 -3.11 26.78
C ALA A 451 19.79 -2.05 27.20
N THR A 452 20.40 -2.24 28.37
CA THR A 452 21.41 -1.32 28.86
C THR A 452 22.49 -1.18 27.78
N ALA A 453 23.22 -0.07 27.73
CA ALA A 453 24.31 0.12 26.76
C ALA A 453 25.36 -1.04 26.79
N ALA A 454 25.40 -1.83 27.88
CA ALA A 454 26.15 -3.07 28.00
C ALA A 454 25.55 -4.25 27.23
N ASP A 455 24.22 -4.43 27.23
CA ASP A 455 23.53 -5.46 26.47
C ASP A 455 23.65 -5.22 24.96
N GLN A 456 23.54 -3.97 24.50
CA GLN A 456 23.61 -3.63 23.07
C GLN A 456 24.97 -3.95 22.44
N ARG A 457 26.08 -3.76 23.16
CA ARG A 457 27.44 -4.10 22.67
C ARG A 457 27.65 -5.60 22.55
N THR A 458 27.14 -6.36 23.50
CA THR A 458 27.21 -7.82 23.52
C THR A 458 26.34 -8.39 22.40
N VAL A 459 25.13 -7.88 22.25
CA VAL A 459 24.21 -8.19 21.14
C VAL A 459 24.82 -7.84 19.78
N LEU A 460 25.45 -6.67 19.61
CA LEU A 460 26.15 -6.29 18.37
C LEU A 460 27.35 -7.19 18.05
N ALA A 461 28.05 -7.70 19.06
CA ALA A 461 29.15 -8.64 18.91
C ALA A 461 28.63 -10.05 18.54
N ASP A 462 27.57 -10.51 19.19
CA ASP A 462 26.90 -11.78 18.91
C ASP A 462 26.24 -11.77 17.51
N ILE A 463 25.70 -10.62 17.09
CA ILE A 463 25.21 -10.39 15.72
C ILE A 463 26.35 -10.46 14.71
N GLN A 464 27.50 -9.85 15.01
CA GLN A 464 28.66 -9.93 14.14
C GLN A 464 29.17 -11.37 14.04
N ALA A 465 29.22 -12.10 15.15
CA ALA A 465 29.61 -13.50 15.20
C ALA A 465 28.62 -14.41 14.44
N GLY A 466 27.30 -14.26 14.63
CA GLY A 466 26.28 -15.03 13.91
C GLY A 466 26.23 -14.68 12.41
N LEU A 467 26.46 -13.42 12.06
CA LEU A 467 26.65 -13.01 10.66
C LEU A 467 27.95 -13.60 10.07
N ASP A 468 29.03 -13.68 10.85
CA ASP A 468 30.30 -14.30 10.45
C ASP A 468 30.20 -15.82 10.27
N GLU A 469 29.41 -16.52 11.09
CA GLU A 469 29.08 -17.94 10.89
C GLU A 469 28.22 -18.17 9.64
N LEU A 470 27.21 -17.32 9.39
CA LEU A 470 26.45 -17.35 8.14
C LEU A 470 27.34 -17.10 6.91
N ARG A 471 28.40 -16.30 7.07
CA ARG A 471 29.39 -15.98 6.02
C ARG A 471 30.38 -17.14 5.80
N ALA A 472 30.68 -17.96 6.80
CA ALA A 472 31.63 -19.07 6.72
C ALA A 472 31.04 -20.34 6.06
N GLY A 473 29.71 -20.48 6.03
CA GLY A 473 29.02 -21.58 5.34
C GLY A 473 29.12 -21.51 3.81
N GLN A 474 30.23 -21.99 3.24
CA GLN A 474 30.40 -22.16 1.79
C GLN A 474 29.47 -23.27 1.26
N ALA A 475 28.35 -22.90 0.64
CA ALA A 475 27.62 -23.74 -0.32
C ALA A 475 26.67 -22.90 -1.19
N TYR A 476 26.87 -22.98 -2.51
CA TYR A 476 26.08 -22.34 -3.56
C TYR A 476 24.65 -22.93 -3.62
N GLY A 477 23.62 -22.06 -3.71
CA GLY A 477 22.23 -22.46 -3.93
C GLY A 477 21.20 -21.53 -3.24
N THR A 478 20.25 -21.02 -4.03
CA THR A 478 19.30 -19.93 -3.71
C THR A 478 18.12 -20.33 -2.81
N GLU A 479 17.82 -21.64 -2.74
CA GLU A 479 16.85 -22.23 -1.80
C GLU A 479 17.22 -21.98 -0.31
N ARG A 480 18.40 -21.40 -0.06
CA ARG A 480 19.04 -21.37 1.26
C ARG A 480 19.03 -20.03 1.99
N VAL A 481 18.63 -18.88 1.43
CA VAL A 481 18.68 -17.61 2.19
C VAL A 481 17.50 -17.44 3.14
N LEU A 482 16.26 -17.71 2.69
CA LEU A 482 15.08 -17.68 3.57
C LEU A 482 15.13 -18.81 4.60
N THR A 483 15.51 -20.03 4.19
CA THR A 483 15.76 -21.14 5.13
C THR A 483 16.94 -20.85 6.07
N ARG A 484 17.97 -20.09 5.66
CA ARG A 484 19.02 -19.61 6.60
C ARG A 484 18.45 -18.62 7.61
N ILE A 485 17.60 -17.67 7.19
CA ILE A 485 16.90 -16.77 8.12
C ILE A 485 16.04 -17.60 9.07
N ASP A 486 15.29 -18.59 8.58
CA ASP A 486 14.48 -19.50 9.39
C ASP A 486 15.32 -20.30 10.39
N ASN A 487 16.58 -20.59 10.07
CA ASN A 487 17.53 -21.30 10.94
C ASN A 487 18.27 -20.40 11.94
N LEU A 488 18.11 -19.07 11.87
CA LEU A 488 18.70 -18.16 12.87
C LEU A 488 18.02 -18.33 14.22
N ASP A 489 18.75 -17.98 15.28
CA ASP A 489 18.16 -17.85 16.60
C ASP A 489 17.12 -16.71 16.63
N ASP A 490 16.22 -16.79 17.60
CA ASP A 490 15.14 -15.80 17.70
C ASP A 490 15.67 -14.42 18.10
N THR A 491 16.77 -14.37 18.86
CA THR A 491 17.40 -13.11 19.27
C THR A 491 17.90 -12.31 18.06
N LEU A 492 18.62 -12.95 17.14
CA LEU A 492 19.10 -12.31 15.91
C LEU A 492 17.95 -11.94 14.98
N LYS A 493 16.94 -12.81 14.83
CA LYS A 493 15.73 -12.50 14.03
C LYS A 493 15.02 -11.25 14.56
N ALA A 494 14.82 -11.17 15.87
CA ALA A 494 14.16 -10.03 16.51
C ALA A 494 14.95 -8.74 16.28
N GLU A 495 16.27 -8.79 16.38
CA GLU A 495 17.09 -7.60 16.15
C GLU A 495 17.15 -7.17 14.68
N LEU A 496 17.28 -8.11 13.74
CA LEU A 496 17.19 -7.81 12.31
C LEU A 496 15.83 -7.21 11.95
N SER A 497 14.74 -7.71 12.55
CA SER A 497 13.41 -7.12 12.43
C SER A 497 13.37 -5.66 12.91
N ARG A 498 13.87 -5.39 14.12
CA ARG A 498 13.93 -4.03 14.69
C ARG A 498 14.75 -3.08 13.83
N GLN A 499 15.92 -3.51 13.37
CA GLN A 499 16.79 -2.71 12.51
C GLN A 499 16.16 -2.42 11.15
N ASN A 500 15.48 -3.39 10.55
CA ASN A 500 14.78 -3.22 9.27
C ASN A 500 13.63 -2.22 9.41
N THR A 501 12.87 -2.32 10.51
CA THR A 501 11.78 -1.40 10.84
C THR A 501 12.31 0.02 11.05
N ALA A 502 13.42 0.18 11.78
CA ALA A 502 14.05 1.48 12.00
C ALA A 502 14.54 2.12 10.68
N LEU A 503 15.19 1.33 9.82
CA LEU A 503 15.64 1.81 8.50
C LEU A 503 14.47 2.23 7.62
N THR A 504 13.42 1.42 7.59
CA THR A 504 12.20 1.69 6.80
C THR A 504 11.52 2.98 7.27
N ARG A 505 11.44 3.23 8.57
CA ARG A 505 10.89 4.48 9.14
C ARG A 505 11.69 5.72 8.72
N ILE A 506 13.03 5.65 8.74
CA ILE A 506 13.87 6.76 8.28
C ILE A 506 13.65 7.02 6.80
N MET A 507 13.63 5.96 5.98
CA MET A 507 13.37 6.08 4.55
C MET A 507 12.00 6.72 4.27
N HIS A 508 10.99 6.44 5.10
CA HIS A 508 9.67 7.06 4.99
C HIS A 508 9.69 8.56 5.29
N GLY A 509 10.33 9.00 6.36
CA GLY A 509 10.36 10.43 6.62
C GLY A 509 11.30 11.22 5.68
N LEU A 510 12.18 10.55 4.94
CA LEU A 510 12.95 11.13 3.82
C LEU A 510 12.18 11.13 2.49
N ASN A 511 10.88 10.79 2.48
CA ASN A 511 10.05 10.80 1.29
C ASN A 511 9.63 12.25 0.94
N ASP A 512 10.58 13.04 0.45
CA ASP A 512 10.37 14.38 -0.10
C ASP A 512 10.14 14.26 -1.63
N GLU A 513 8.92 14.56 -2.10
CA GLU A 513 8.58 14.53 -3.53
C GLU A 513 9.44 15.49 -4.37
N ALA A 514 9.98 16.55 -3.77
CA ALA A 514 10.88 17.48 -4.44
C ALA A 514 12.32 16.92 -4.59
N ALA A 515 12.68 15.88 -3.83
CA ALA A 515 13.96 15.20 -3.92
C ALA A 515 13.87 14.01 -4.89
N ASP A 516 14.06 14.28 -6.17
CA ASP A 516 14.00 13.26 -7.22
C ASP A 516 15.36 12.52 -7.38
N GLY A 517 15.68 11.63 -6.45
CA GLY A 517 16.87 10.77 -6.52
C GLY A 517 16.99 9.73 -5.39
N PRO A 518 17.92 8.76 -5.50
CA PRO A 518 18.13 7.71 -4.50
C PRO A 518 18.54 8.24 -3.13
N ARG A 519 18.07 7.61 -2.06
CA ARG A 519 18.29 8.07 -0.67
C ARG A 519 19.26 7.21 0.12
N LEU A 520 19.54 6.00 -0.36
CA LEU A 520 20.45 5.06 0.29
C LEU A 520 21.83 5.08 -0.37
N PHE A 521 22.82 5.60 0.35
CA PHE A 521 24.20 5.73 -0.14
C PHE A 521 25.22 5.66 1.01
N SER A 522 26.47 5.32 0.66
CA SER A 522 27.63 5.40 1.55
C SER A 522 28.65 6.40 1.00
N LEU A 523 29.47 7.00 1.87
CA LEU A 523 30.45 8.02 1.52
C LEU A 523 31.79 7.73 2.21
N VAL A 524 32.86 7.59 1.42
CA VAL A 524 34.21 7.30 1.92
C VAL A 524 35.19 8.34 1.40
N PRO A 525 36.06 8.92 2.25
CA PRO A 525 37.12 9.80 1.77
C PRO A 525 38.14 9.03 0.91
N LEU A 526 38.47 9.57 -0.27
CA LEU A 526 39.49 8.97 -1.14
C LEU A 526 40.91 9.16 -0.59
N ASP A 527 41.16 10.27 0.12
CA ASP A 527 42.44 10.56 0.75
C ASP A 527 42.43 10.11 2.22
N LYS A 528 43.20 9.06 2.54
CA LYS A 528 43.41 8.56 3.91
C LYS A 528 44.37 9.41 4.75
N THR A 529 44.83 10.56 4.23
CA THR A 529 45.79 11.42 4.93
C THR A 529 45.11 12.17 6.07
N LEU A 530 45.55 11.82 7.29
CA LEU A 530 45.23 12.50 8.54
C LEU A 530 45.37 14.02 8.41
N LEU A 531 44.32 14.72 8.87
CA LEU A 531 44.37 16.08 9.44
C LEU A 531 44.89 17.22 8.53
N ARG A 532 43.96 18.00 7.95
CA ARG A 532 44.15 19.45 7.81
C ARG A 532 42.94 20.19 8.38
N PRO A 533 43.09 20.99 9.45
CA PRO A 533 42.06 21.94 9.88
C PRO A 533 41.94 23.02 8.79
N GLY A 534 40.78 23.16 8.16
CA GLY A 534 40.52 24.21 7.16
C GLY A 534 40.11 23.76 5.75
N TRP A 535 39.63 22.53 5.57
CA TRP A 535 39.14 22.10 4.25
C TRP A 535 37.77 22.73 3.91
N THR A 536 37.59 23.17 2.66
CA THR A 536 36.36 23.77 2.13
C THR A 536 35.52 22.74 1.36
N SER A 537 36.16 21.92 0.51
CA SER A 537 35.59 20.73 -0.14
C SER A 537 36.55 19.53 -0.04
N ARG A 538 36.01 18.31 -0.11
CA ARG A 538 36.79 17.05 -0.12
C ARG A 538 36.24 16.09 -1.16
N ARG A 539 37.14 15.42 -1.87
CA ARG A 539 36.79 14.31 -2.77
C ARG A 539 36.45 13.06 -1.98
N MET A 540 35.26 12.54 -2.21
CA MET A 540 34.72 11.34 -1.57
C MET A 540 34.21 10.37 -2.63
N LYS A 541 34.42 9.07 -2.39
CA LYS A 541 33.79 7.98 -3.12
C LYS A 541 32.39 7.78 -2.56
N LEU A 542 31.37 7.98 -3.38
CA LEU A 542 29.98 7.71 -3.07
C LEU A 542 29.57 6.38 -3.72
N THR A 543 28.86 5.53 -2.98
CA THR A 543 28.26 4.30 -3.51
C THR A 543 26.75 4.33 -3.28
N LEU A 544 25.98 4.15 -4.35
CA LEU A 544 24.52 4.02 -4.30
C LEU A 544 24.09 2.58 -4.01
N TYR A 545 22.94 2.46 -3.33
CA TYR A 545 22.30 1.18 -3.03
C TYR A 545 20.89 1.12 -3.64
N CYS A 546 20.49 -0.06 -4.07
CA CYS A 546 19.11 -0.36 -4.43
C CYS A 546 18.23 -0.31 -3.17
N GLU A 547 17.18 0.51 -3.16
CA GLU A 547 16.35 0.69 -1.97
C GLU A 547 15.44 -0.52 -1.69
N HIS A 548 15.17 -1.37 -2.68
CA HIS A 548 14.43 -2.63 -2.46
C HIS A 548 15.31 -3.70 -1.81
N SER A 549 16.43 -4.04 -2.45
CA SER A 549 17.30 -5.13 -1.99
C SER A 549 18.30 -4.71 -0.90
N ARG A 550 18.50 -3.40 -0.70
CA ARG A 550 19.54 -2.79 0.17
C ARG A 550 20.98 -3.15 -0.22
N TRP A 551 21.18 -3.58 -1.47
CA TRP A 551 22.49 -3.96 -1.99
C TRP A 551 23.12 -2.81 -2.79
N PRO A 552 24.47 -2.69 -2.76
CA PRO A 552 25.15 -1.71 -3.58
C PRO A 552 24.92 -2.00 -5.07
N VAL A 553 24.73 -0.96 -5.87
CA VAL A 553 24.32 -1.10 -7.28
C VAL A 553 25.35 -1.88 -8.11
N HIS A 554 26.65 -1.63 -7.92
CA HIS A 554 27.71 -2.37 -8.61
C HIS A 554 27.70 -3.88 -8.31
N ALA A 555 27.26 -4.31 -7.13
CA ALA A 555 27.13 -5.75 -6.85
C ALA A 555 25.98 -6.41 -7.63
N LEU A 556 24.97 -5.62 -8.04
CA LEU A 556 23.84 -6.07 -8.86
C LEU A 556 24.13 -6.02 -10.36
N LYS A 557 25.24 -5.40 -10.78
CA LYS A 557 25.72 -5.34 -12.17
C LYS A 557 27.12 -5.94 -12.27
N PRO A 558 27.27 -7.28 -12.33
CA PRO A 558 28.58 -7.92 -12.38
C PRO A 558 29.42 -7.48 -13.59
N ASP A 559 28.77 -7.07 -14.69
CA ASP A 559 29.43 -6.59 -15.91
C ASP A 559 29.92 -5.13 -15.81
N ASN A 560 29.56 -4.39 -14.74
CA ASN A 560 29.96 -3.00 -14.54
C ASN A 560 30.29 -2.69 -13.06
N PRO A 561 31.55 -2.87 -12.63
CA PRO A 561 31.97 -2.68 -11.24
C PRO A 561 31.94 -1.22 -10.76
N GLU A 562 31.87 -0.24 -11.67
CA GLU A 562 31.76 1.19 -11.33
C GLU A 562 30.29 1.66 -11.30
N ALA A 563 29.32 0.77 -11.53
CA ALA A 563 27.91 1.15 -11.55
C ALA A 563 27.44 1.68 -10.18
N GLY A 564 26.97 2.93 -10.15
CA GLY A 564 26.49 3.58 -8.94
C GLY A 564 27.62 4.00 -7.99
N VAL A 565 28.87 4.01 -8.46
CA VAL A 565 30.04 4.52 -7.76
C VAL A 565 30.45 5.85 -8.38
N TYR A 566 30.52 6.90 -7.56
CA TYR A 566 30.82 8.25 -8.03
C TYR A 566 31.93 8.88 -7.20
N THR A 567 32.68 9.79 -7.81
CA THR A 567 33.63 10.64 -7.07
C THR A 567 33.05 12.04 -6.98
N VAL A 568 32.67 12.46 -5.77
CA VAL A 568 32.00 13.75 -5.54
C VAL A 568 32.85 14.66 -4.66
N ASP A 569 32.86 15.95 -4.99
CA ASP A 569 33.45 17.00 -4.15
C ASP A 569 32.39 17.49 -3.16
N VAL A 570 32.48 16.99 -1.93
CA VAL A 570 31.53 17.31 -0.87
C VAL A 570 31.99 18.58 -0.15
N PRO A 571 31.18 19.64 -0.02
CA PRO A 571 31.50 20.83 0.80
C PRO A 571 31.41 20.54 2.30
N ARG A 572 32.22 21.25 3.11
CA ARG A 572 32.23 21.09 4.58
C ARG A 572 30.86 21.33 5.21
N ASP A 573 30.16 22.38 4.80
CA ASP A 573 28.85 22.74 5.37
C ASP A 573 27.77 21.70 5.07
N TRP A 574 27.84 21.07 3.90
CA TRP A 574 26.97 19.95 3.56
C TRP A 574 27.31 18.73 4.42
N TRP A 575 28.60 18.41 4.57
CA TRP A 575 29.05 17.25 5.36
C TRP A 575 28.59 17.35 6.82
N VAL A 576 28.77 18.51 7.46
CA VAL A 576 28.33 18.72 8.86
C VAL A 576 26.84 18.47 9.01
N LYS A 577 26.03 18.85 8.02
CA LYS A 577 24.58 18.62 8.01
C LYS A 577 24.20 17.17 7.71
N ALA A 578 24.96 16.48 6.86
CA ALA A 578 24.67 15.10 6.45
C ALA A 578 25.16 14.04 7.45
N VAL A 579 26.16 14.37 8.29
CA VAL A 579 26.80 13.43 9.21
C VAL A 579 25.81 12.68 10.13
N PRO A 580 24.81 13.33 10.76
CA PRO A 580 23.84 12.62 11.60
C PRO A 580 23.10 11.53 10.84
N LEU A 581 22.51 11.86 9.68
CA LEU A 581 21.83 10.88 8.83
C LEU A 581 22.77 9.78 8.34
N LEU A 582 23.98 10.11 7.88
CA LEU A 582 24.97 9.13 7.40
C LEU A 582 25.37 8.13 8.49
N LYS A 583 25.53 8.59 9.74
CA LYS A 583 25.83 7.71 10.88
C LYS A 583 24.69 6.72 11.10
N VAL A 584 23.46 7.22 11.13
CA VAL A 584 22.27 6.39 11.40
C VAL A 584 22.02 5.40 10.26
N THR A 585 22.05 5.85 9.00
CA THR A 585 21.82 4.97 7.84
C THR A 585 22.92 3.92 7.70
N SER A 586 24.20 4.29 7.91
CA SER A 586 25.31 3.33 7.86
C SER A 586 25.21 2.27 8.96
N LEU A 587 24.86 2.67 10.19
CA LEU A 587 24.67 1.76 11.31
C LEU A 587 23.54 0.75 11.03
N LEU A 588 22.41 1.23 10.49
CA LEU A 588 21.25 0.40 10.21
C LEU A 588 21.39 -0.45 8.94
N LEU A 589 22.20 -0.02 7.97
CA LEU A 589 22.41 -0.77 6.72
C LEU A 589 23.38 -1.94 6.89
N LYS A 590 24.40 -1.77 7.74
CA LYS A 590 25.50 -2.73 7.94
C LYS A 590 25.05 -4.18 8.22
N PRO A 591 24.01 -4.45 9.03
CA PRO A 591 23.52 -5.81 9.30
C PRO A 591 22.91 -6.50 8.08
N PHE A 592 22.42 -5.73 7.11
CA PHE A 592 21.83 -6.25 5.87
C PHE A 592 22.86 -6.46 4.75
N LEU A 593 24.08 -5.92 4.89
CA LEU A 593 25.16 -6.15 3.94
C LEU A 593 25.61 -7.62 4.02
N GLY A 594 25.19 -8.41 3.03
CA GLY A 594 25.46 -9.84 2.92
C GLY A 594 24.28 -10.76 3.22
N ILE A 595 23.13 -10.21 3.64
CA ILE A 595 21.84 -10.91 3.67
C ILE A 595 21.02 -10.34 2.51
N GLY A 596 20.94 -11.07 1.39
CA GLY A 596 20.16 -10.66 0.23
C GLY A 596 18.73 -10.34 0.59
N LEU A 597 18.29 -9.07 0.60
CA LEU A 597 16.89 -8.73 0.93
C LEU A 597 15.92 -8.93 -0.25
N ALA A 598 16.43 -9.30 -1.43
CA ALA A 598 15.61 -9.59 -2.60
C ALA A 598 14.66 -10.78 -2.36
N SER A 599 13.40 -10.64 -2.77
CA SER A 599 12.44 -11.74 -2.89
C SER A 599 12.59 -12.54 -4.18
N THR A 600 13.44 -12.08 -5.10
CA THR A 600 13.79 -12.78 -6.34
C THR A 600 15.08 -13.56 -6.17
N GLU A 601 15.06 -14.76 -6.73
CA GLU A 601 16.14 -15.74 -6.75
C GLU A 601 17.36 -15.20 -7.53
N LEU A 602 18.17 -14.34 -6.90
CA LEU A 602 19.46 -13.98 -7.46
C LEU A 602 20.50 -15.07 -7.12
N GLU A 603 20.88 -15.85 -8.12
CA GLU A 603 22.12 -16.63 -8.09
C GLU A 603 23.31 -15.68 -8.26
N LEU A 604 23.99 -15.37 -7.15
CA LEU A 604 25.15 -14.46 -7.16
C LEU A 604 26.47 -15.23 -7.22
N GLY A 605 27.38 -14.77 -8.07
CA GLY A 605 28.76 -15.26 -8.17
C GLY A 605 29.68 -14.73 -7.06
N THR A 606 30.87 -15.32 -6.93
CA THR A 606 31.88 -14.95 -5.91
C THR A 606 32.30 -13.48 -5.93
N ALA A 607 32.49 -12.91 -7.12
CA ALA A 607 32.90 -11.52 -7.30
C ALA A 607 31.88 -10.52 -6.71
N GLN A 608 30.58 -10.82 -6.82
CA GLN A 608 29.52 -9.98 -6.27
C GLN A 608 29.51 -10.02 -4.74
N TRP A 609 29.84 -11.17 -4.15
CA TRP A 609 29.99 -11.31 -2.71
C TRP A 609 31.20 -10.53 -2.18
N ASP A 610 32.32 -10.55 -2.89
CA ASP A 610 33.51 -9.82 -2.48
C ASP A 610 33.31 -8.30 -2.57
N ALA A 611 32.56 -7.81 -3.57
CA ALA A 611 32.16 -6.40 -3.64
C ALA A 611 31.31 -5.96 -2.44
N VAL A 612 30.38 -6.80 -1.98
CA VAL A 612 29.58 -6.51 -0.78
C VAL A 612 30.45 -6.51 0.49
N LYS A 613 31.45 -7.39 0.59
CA LYS A 613 32.40 -7.40 1.72
C LYS A 613 33.23 -6.12 1.78
N GLU A 614 33.68 -5.61 0.63
CA GLU A 614 34.40 -4.33 0.57
C GLU A 614 33.54 -3.19 1.14
N GLN A 615 32.25 -3.18 0.82
CA GLN A 615 31.32 -2.17 1.34
C GLN A 615 31.07 -2.25 2.86
N LEU A 616 31.29 -3.40 3.47
CA LEU A 616 31.23 -3.55 4.94
C LEU A 616 32.41 -2.84 5.63
N ALA A 617 33.59 -2.86 5.01
CA ALA A 617 34.77 -2.15 5.50
C ALA A 617 34.59 -0.62 5.35
N VAL A 618 34.01 -0.20 4.23
CA VAL A 618 33.60 1.17 3.92
C VAL A 618 32.65 1.75 4.99
N GLY A 619 31.71 0.97 5.51
CA GLY A 619 30.81 1.41 6.58
C GLY A 619 31.56 1.79 7.88
N LYS A 620 32.59 1.02 8.25
CA LYS A 620 33.46 1.37 9.40
C LYS A 620 34.23 2.66 9.13
N GLU A 621 34.80 2.82 7.94
CA GLU A 621 35.55 4.02 7.54
C GLU A 621 34.65 5.29 7.51
N THR A 622 33.40 5.15 7.08
CA THR A 622 32.40 6.23 7.09
C THR A 622 32.10 6.68 8.53
N LEU A 623 31.90 5.71 9.43
CA LEU A 623 31.63 5.98 10.85
C LEU A 623 32.86 6.59 11.57
N THR A 624 34.08 6.12 11.28
CA THR A 624 35.30 6.69 11.86
C THR A 624 35.51 8.11 11.35
N ALA A 625 35.36 8.37 10.05
CA ALA A 625 35.42 9.72 9.51
C ALA A 625 34.39 10.63 10.20
N ALA A 626 33.15 10.18 10.34
CA ALA A 626 32.08 10.93 10.99
C ALA A 626 32.31 11.16 12.51
N ALA A 627 33.02 10.26 13.19
CA ALA A 627 33.43 10.41 14.59
C ALA A 627 34.60 11.38 14.76
N ASP A 628 35.64 11.26 13.92
CA ASP A 628 36.84 12.11 13.92
C ASP A 628 36.51 13.58 13.65
N PHE A 629 35.47 13.87 12.85
CA PHE A 629 34.99 15.23 12.61
C PHE A 629 34.12 15.79 13.74
N ALA A 630 33.40 14.93 14.47
CA ALA A 630 32.57 15.35 15.60
C ALA A 630 33.41 15.72 16.83
N GLY A 631 34.65 15.22 16.95
CA GLY A 631 35.58 15.50 18.04
C GLY A 631 36.03 16.96 18.24
N ARG A 632 35.39 17.95 17.59
CA ARG A 632 35.62 19.39 17.81
C ARG A 632 34.34 20.23 17.94
N ALA A 633 33.16 19.62 17.87
CA ALA A 633 31.91 20.28 18.22
C ALA A 633 31.37 19.59 19.47
N GLU A 634 31.25 20.31 20.57
CA GLU A 634 30.40 19.91 21.69
C GLU A 634 28.95 19.86 21.19
N VAL A 635 28.59 18.78 20.50
CA VAL A 635 27.24 18.29 20.45
C VAL A 635 27.23 17.18 21.48
N THR A 636 26.67 17.49 22.65
CA THR A 636 26.35 16.56 23.74
C THR A 636 25.32 15.53 23.26
N GLY A 637 25.75 14.64 22.38
CA GLY A 637 25.05 13.45 21.99
C GLY A 637 26.05 12.32 22.07
N SER A 638 26.22 11.76 23.28
CA SER A 638 26.74 10.40 23.41
C SER A 638 25.95 9.50 22.45
N SER A 639 26.55 8.41 21.98
CA SER A 639 25.85 7.37 21.21
C SER A 639 24.60 6.81 21.92
N GLU A 640 24.35 7.21 23.16
CA GLU A 640 23.17 6.93 24.00
C GLU A 640 21.98 7.87 23.70
N GLY A 641 22.18 9.00 23.00
CA GLY A 641 21.12 10.00 22.77
C GLY A 641 20.15 9.70 21.62
N ILE A 642 20.34 8.62 20.86
CA ILE A 642 19.48 8.28 19.69
C ILE A 642 18.51 7.15 20.05
N GLU A 643 18.15 7.00 21.33
CA GLU A 643 17.16 6.02 21.77
C GLU A 643 15.72 6.55 21.69
N ASN A 644 15.53 7.88 21.73
CA ASN A 644 14.21 8.49 21.69
C ASN A 644 13.67 8.71 20.26
N GLN A 645 12.41 8.33 20.06
CA GLN A 645 11.66 8.50 18.82
C GLN A 645 11.57 9.98 18.39
N ALA A 646 11.49 10.90 19.35
CA ALA A 646 11.45 12.35 19.12
C ALA A 646 12.75 12.92 18.51
N ASP A 647 13.92 12.44 18.93
CA ASP A 647 15.21 12.91 18.38
C ASP A 647 15.42 12.42 16.95
N ARG A 648 14.97 11.18 16.63
CA ARG A 648 15.02 10.63 15.26
C ARG A 648 14.10 11.38 14.32
N ASP A 649 12.89 11.72 14.74
CA ASP A 649 11.92 12.47 13.92
C ASP A 649 12.37 13.91 13.65
N SER A 650 13.17 14.51 14.56
CA SER A 650 13.77 15.83 14.38
C SER A 650 14.87 15.84 13.31
N VAL A 651 15.70 14.80 13.26
CA VAL A 651 16.76 14.61 12.24
C VAL A 651 16.13 14.39 10.86
N ILE A 652 15.05 13.60 10.79
CA ILE A 652 14.40 13.25 9.52
C ILE A 652 13.68 14.46 8.86
N ARG A 653 13.04 15.34 9.65
CA ARG A 653 12.36 16.54 9.12
C ARG A 653 13.32 17.64 8.64
N ALA A 654 14.59 17.61 9.02
CA ALA A 654 15.55 18.70 8.77
C ALA A 654 16.42 18.53 7.49
N GLU A 655 16.33 17.40 6.77
CA GLU A 655 17.40 16.98 5.85
C GLU A 655 17.05 16.88 4.34
N GLY A 656 15.82 17.20 3.91
CA GLY A 656 15.47 17.20 2.47
C GLY A 656 16.33 18.12 1.59
N GLY A 657 16.94 19.16 2.17
CA GLY A 657 17.93 20.02 1.48
C GLY A 657 19.29 19.35 1.24
N VAL A 658 19.69 18.40 2.09
CA VAL A 658 20.95 17.65 1.96
C VAL A 658 20.88 16.72 0.75
N LEU A 659 19.77 15.97 0.63
CA LEU A 659 19.53 15.04 -0.48
C LEU A 659 19.42 15.76 -1.83
N ARG A 660 18.69 16.88 -1.92
CA ARG A 660 18.59 17.65 -3.18
C ARG A 660 19.95 18.14 -3.68
N THR A 661 20.80 18.61 -2.77
CA THR A 661 22.17 19.04 -3.11
C THR A 661 23.01 17.87 -3.63
N LEU A 662 22.89 16.71 -2.99
CA LEU A 662 23.56 15.49 -3.42
C LEU A 662 23.09 15.04 -4.81
N HIS A 663 21.79 15.00 -5.05
CA HIS A 663 21.21 14.60 -6.33
C HIS A 663 21.63 15.55 -7.45
N ALA A 664 21.76 16.85 -7.17
CA ALA A 664 22.30 17.81 -8.13
C ALA A 664 23.76 17.51 -8.49
N MET A 665 24.60 17.14 -7.52
CA MET A 665 25.99 16.71 -7.77
C MET A 665 26.06 15.43 -8.59
N LEU A 666 25.20 14.46 -8.28
CA LEU A 666 25.16 13.17 -8.99
C LEU A 666 24.69 13.33 -10.44
N ARG A 667 23.64 14.13 -10.69
CA ARG A 667 23.10 14.37 -12.05
C ARG A 667 24.10 15.01 -13.01
N GLN A 668 25.13 15.69 -12.51
CA GLN A 668 26.21 16.23 -13.34
C GLN A 668 27.11 15.14 -13.91
N GLN A 669 27.23 14.00 -13.22
CA GLN A 669 28.04 12.85 -13.65
C GLN A 669 27.18 11.80 -14.35
N ASP A 670 25.97 11.57 -13.82
CA ASP A 670 25.05 10.54 -14.30
C ASP A 670 23.60 10.96 -14.00
N SER A 671 22.83 11.18 -15.06
CA SER A 671 21.42 11.56 -14.97
C SER A 671 20.48 10.38 -14.69
N THR A 672 20.92 9.14 -14.87
CA THR A 672 20.10 7.93 -14.66
C THR A 672 20.33 7.26 -13.30
N PHE A 673 21.31 7.73 -12.52
CA PHE A 673 21.71 7.16 -11.24
C PHE A 673 22.00 5.65 -11.34
N ALA A 674 22.85 5.27 -12.30
CA ALA A 674 23.22 3.90 -12.62
C ALA A 674 22.02 3.02 -13.02
N ASP A 675 21.09 3.61 -13.77
CA ASP A 675 19.83 3.02 -14.24
C ASP A 675 18.85 2.62 -13.13
N LEU A 676 19.00 3.18 -11.92
CA LEU A 676 17.98 3.02 -10.89
C LEU A 676 16.66 3.62 -11.39
N ARG A 677 15.58 2.85 -11.25
CA ARG A 677 14.23 3.25 -11.66
C ARG A 677 13.44 3.66 -10.44
N ARG A 678 12.80 4.82 -10.53
CA ARG A 678 11.81 5.25 -9.55
C ARG A 678 10.54 4.44 -9.74
N VAL A 679 10.12 3.74 -8.69
CA VAL A 679 8.87 2.99 -8.64
C VAL A 679 8.04 3.48 -7.46
N ALA A 680 6.72 3.42 -7.57
CA ALA A 680 5.84 3.60 -6.42
C ALA A 680 5.55 2.23 -5.81
N ASP A 681 5.63 2.12 -4.49
CA ASP A 681 5.07 0.97 -3.78
C ASP A 681 3.53 1.10 -3.66
N PRO A 682 2.81 0.05 -3.22
CA PRO A 682 1.35 0.10 -3.02
C PRO A 682 0.88 1.18 -2.02
N GLN A 683 1.80 1.81 -1.30
CA GLN A 683 1.56 2.89 -0.36
C GLN A 683 1.80 4.28 -1.01
N GLY A 684 2.05 4.33 -2.33
CA GLY A 684 2.33 5.57 -3.07
C GLY A 684 3.70 6.17 -2.77
N ARG A 685 4.56 5.45 -2.03
CA ARG A 685 5.89 5.90 -1.64
C ARG A 685 6.86 5.53 -2.75
N TYR A 686 7.76 6.45 -3.06
CA TYR A 686 8.73 6.21 -4.11
C TYR A 686 9.89 5.38 -3.58
N LEU A 687 10.39 4.46 -4.39
CA LEU A 687 11.63 3.72 -4.16
C LEU A 687 12.50 3.81 -5.42
N TRP A 688 13.81 3.89 -5.24
CA TRP A 688 14.79 3.78 -6.33
C TRP A 688 15.32 2.36 -6.39
N VAL A 689 14.87 1.61 -7.38
CA VAL A 689 15.11 0.18 -7.50
C VAL A 689 15.93 -0.16 -8.73
N HIS A 690 16.79 -1.16 -8.59
CA HIS A 690 17.53 -1.70 -9.74
C HIS A 690 16.55 -2.34 -10.75
N PRO A 691 16.80 -2.25 -12.07
CA PRO A 691 15.91 -2.81 -13.10
C PRO A 691 15.54 -4.29 -12.89
N LEU A 692 16.43 -5.06 -12.28
CA LEU A 692 16.19 -6.46 -11.88
C LEU A 692 14.96 -6.66 -10.97
N PHE A 693 14.65 -5.67 -10.13
CA PHE A 693 13.48 -5.69 -9.23
C PHE A 693 12.30 -4.90 -9.80
N LEU A 694 12.44 -4.29 -10.97
CA LEU A 694 11.36 -3.53 -11.59
C LEU A 694 10.10 -4.38 -11.83
N PRO A 695 10.17 -5.66 -12.25
CA PRO A 695 8.98 -6.51 -12.42
C PRO A 695 8.16 -6.72 -11.15
N ILE A 696 8.75 -6.50 -9.97
CA ILE A 696 8.03 -6.59 -8.68
C ILE A 696 7.04 -5.43 -8.51
N TYR A 697 7.36 -4.27 -9.05
CA TYR A 697 6.55 -3.05 -8.91
C TYR A 697 5.76 -2.70 -10.18
N GLN A 698 6.32 -3.07 -11.34
CA GLN A 698 5.74 -2.92 -12.66
C GLN A 698 5.77 -4.29 -13.35
N PRO A 699 4.91 -5.23 -12.92
CA PRO A 699 4.90 -6.56 -13.52
C PRO A 699 4.52 -6.45 -15.01
N PRO A 700 5.09 -7.30 -15.86
CA PRO A 700 4.72 -7.35 -17.28
C PRO A 700 3.24 -7.74 -17.43
N LEU A 701 2.71 -7.65 -18.65
CA LEU A 701 1.37 -8.20 -18.92
C LEU A 701 1.31 -9.68 -18.53
N PRO A 702 0.20 -10.14 -17.95
CA PRO A 702 0.06 -11.53 -17.54
C PRO A 702 0.02 -12.43 -18.77
N GLU A 703 0.63 -13.61 -18.68
CA GLU A 703 0.61 -14.60 -19.75
C GLU A 703 -0.72 -15.35 -19.72
N ILE A 704 -1.51 -15.25 -20.78
CA ILE A 704 -2.73 -16.05 -20.95
C ILE A 704 -2.44 -17.05 -22.06
N PRO A 705 -2.48 -18.37 -21.80
CA PRO A 705 -2.32 -19.36 -22.86
C PRO A 705 -3.36 -19.16 -23.95
N THR A 706 -2.91 -19.15 -25.21
CA THR A 706 -3.77 -19.03 -26.41
C THR A 706 -4.54 -20.30 -26.71
#